data_AF-A0A2V9JPC7-F1
#
_entry.id   AF-A0A2V9JPC7-F1
#
_cell.length_a   1.000
_cell.length_b   1.000
_cell.length_c   1.000
_cell.angle_alpha   90.00
_cell.angle_beta   90.00
_cell.angle_gamma   90.00
#
_symmetry.space_group_name_H-M   'P 1'
#
loop_
_entity.id
_entity.type
_entity.pdbx_description
1 polymer ?
#
loop_
_entity_poly.entity_id
_entity_poly.type
_entity_poly.pdbx_seq_one_letter_code
_entity_poly.pdbx_strand_id
1 'polypeptide(L)'
;AGDLVAPRFNYQPRPQKPPLTYWAIAASYRLLGIKESAVRLPGALSALGVLLFTYGVGRRLVSPSAGLVAALIVATTARFFILARRLPIDTLLLVFLTGCAYFLARAITGDGSRRNWALLYVFLGLGFLTKGPVAWVIPAAAWLLYSLLVRRIRLGEIHALLGAAILAATVLPWYVRVYLSHGWTYIAGFFLKDNLARFAAESFGPERGPLFYFACYAVDFFPWSALSVTALAYLWVERRRLREPAERPFFFPALWCAAVFVLFSVSKNKQEYYIVPLYPMMAVLVAGVFERTRSGARAAPREPLAHDRWTPWWAWSLFSVALLLFGVAVSALVVLRSLVPELRPSLHLLPFVVLSLGSLGLIGCLVCGRPAAAFGTLAASCGLILVLAPAVYLPALEPYRPVKEMCRLVAARGRGDDEVGYFRSAFPSMVFYLRRPIFEEFDPESMVRRFQSPRRVYCILTEADYNYFVGARDLILYVVDRRARLITQLRTLLDEENWAGQELLLVSNRPFPEERAPTVTAALLYFLFRRVDFEQFWKTLLEAHFGLLAAGFALLWVGHYLCVLRWRLLMRPLMPALSLGRLLSVYCIGLFFNLTLPTVIGGDVVKMYYAGKPSKLYAASFAATFLDRDAGMLAMMAIACAAALVRPVAIPGVPVGLIIWGSSAAFLLANLAIFTPAVHDLTTGLLRRTGLESAARKIDTLSLAFQTMRRERALLAGSLVISVLNQLLVIAVTWVMAEGLRLHVSLLYFLIFIPVITLVSMIPVSLNGMGLREFAYVSLFTAIGLTTESAIALGLLASAVIILSAIPGGIAYVFFRHRGDVREMAALEANVT
;
A
#
# COMPACT_ATOMS: atom_id res chain seq x y z
N ALA A 1 16.85 -5.29 22.36
CA ALA A 1 18.18 -5.13 22.96
C ALA A 1 18.96 -4.08 22.18
N GLY A 2 19.41 -3.00 22.81
CA GLY A 2 20.13 -1.88 22.16
C GLY A 2 21.59 -2.17 21.81
N ASP A 3 21.94 -3.43 21.54
CA ASP A 3 23.29 -3.85 21.16
C ASP A 3 23.57 -3.42 19.71
N LEU A 4 24.55 -2.51 19.55
CA LEU A 4 25.01 -2.01 18.26
C LEU A 4 26.31 -2.68 17.78
N VAL A 5 26.84 -3.66 18.53
CA VAL A 5 28.12 -4.31 18.24
C VAL A 5 27.93 -5.43 17.22
N ALA A 6 27.13 -6.44 17.52
CA ALA A 6 26.96 -7.60 16.64
C ALA A 6 25.56 -7.60 15.99
N PRO A 7 25.48 -7.52 14.65
CA PRO A 7 24.21 -7.64 13.95
C PRO A 7 23.49 -8.95 14.28
N ARG A 8 22.17 -8.86 14.39
CA ARG A 8 21.28 -10.02 14.58
C ARG A 8 20.18 -10.02 13.52
N PHE A 9 19.73 -11.21 13.15
CA PHE A 9 18.53 -11.40 12.34
C PHE A 9 17.69 -12.49 12.97
N ASN A 10 16.38 -12.26 13.03
CA ASN A 10 15.46 -13.16 13.71
C ASN A 10 15.95 -13.54 15.13
N TYR A 11 16.48 -12.55 15.86
CA TYR A 11 17.05 -12.67 17.21
C TYR A 11 18.33 -13.52 17.34
N GLN A 12 18.80 -14.11 16.24
CA GLN A 12 20.04 -14.89 16.18
C GLN A 12 21.23 -14.06 15.67
N PRO A 13 22.48 -14.39 16.06
CA PRO A 13 23.68 -13.73 15.55
C PRO A 13 23.79 -13.76 14.01
N ARG A 14 24.17 -12.64 13.40
CA ARG A 14 24.34 -12.47 11.94
C ARG A 14 25.76 -11.97 11.61
N PRO A 15 26.80 -12.83 11.72
CA PRO A 15 28.20 -12.43 11.52
C PRO A 15 28.58 -12.06 10.09
N GLN A 16 27.69 -12.27 9.12
CA GLN A 16 28.03 -12.21 7.69
C GLN A 16 28.19 -10.78 7.15
N LYS A 17 27.88 -9.73 7.94
CA LYS A 17 27.89 -8.34 7.50
C LYS A 17 28.46 -7.38 8.55
N PRO A 18 29.29 -6.40 8.15
CA PRO A 18 29.74 -5.32 9.01
C PRO A 18 28.60 -4.36 9.42
N PRO A 19 28.82 -3.41 10.36
CA PRO A 19 27.74 -2.81 11.14
C PRO A 19 27.15 -1.52 10.56
N LEU A 20 27.82 -0.85 9.61
CA LEU A 20 27.51 0.56 9.28
C LEU A 20 26.09 0.74 8.76
N THR A 21 25.60 -0.16 7.92
CA THR A 21 24.21 -0.09 7.45
C THR A 21 23.21 -0.25 8.58
N TYR A 22 23.49 -1.12 9.56
CA TYR A 22 22.64 -1.31 10.73
C TYR A 22 22.66 -0.06 11.61
N TRP A 23 23.82 0.59 11.80
CA TRP A 23 23.92 1.86 12.52
C TRP A 23 23.12 2.97 11.86
N ALA A 24 23.24 3.11 10.53
CA ALA A 24 22.49 4.12 9.78
C ALA A 24 20.96 3.89 9.87
N ILE A 25 20.52 2.64 9.78
CA ILE A 25 19.11 2.27 9.95
C ILE A 25 18.65 2.50 11.40
N ALA A 26 19.46 2.13 12.38
CA ALA A 26 19.14 2.33 13.80
C ALA A 26 19.02 3.82 14.15
N ALA A 27 19.89 4.67 13.60
CA ALA A 27 19.79 6.12 13.73
C ALA A 27 18.47 6.65 13.13
N SER A 28 18.11 6.17 11.93
CA SER A 28 16.83 6.52 11.30
C SER A 28 15.63 6.08 12.14
N TYR A 29 15.66 4.88 12.73
CA TYR A 29 14.62 4.42 13.65
C TYR A 29 14.52 5.25 14.92
N ARG A 30 15.64 5.72 15.49
CA ARG A 30 15.63 6.60 16.66
C ARG A 30 14.97 7.95 16.36
N LEU A 31 15.18 8.48 15.15
CA LEU A 31 14.63 9.78 14.73
C LEU A 31 13.16 9.70 14.31
N LEU A 32 12.76 8.64 13.62
CA LEU A 32 11.46 8.58 12.92
C LEU A 32 10.53 7.47 13.40
N GLY A 33 10.98 6.62 14.33
CA GLY A 33 10.31 5.40 14.74
C GLY A 33 10.51 4.23 13.76
N ILE A 34 10.14 3.03 14.20
CA ILE A 34 10.24 1.79 13.40
C ILE A 34 9.09 1.73 12.39
N LYS A 35 9.38 2.04 11.14
CA LYS A 35 8.44 2.02 9.99
C LYS A 35 9.18 1.82 8.67
N GLU A 36 8.46 1.48 7.60
CA GLU A 36 9.07 1.14 6.31
C GLU A 36 9.76 2.34 5.63
N SER A 37 9.34 3.57 5.90
CA SER A 37 10.03 4.76 5.41
C SER A 37 11.37 4.98 6.12
N ALA A 38 11.41 4.76 7.44
CA ALA A 38 12.62 4.93 8.24
C ALA A 38 13.73 3.93 7.84
N VAL A 39 13.40 2.66 7.58
CA VAL A 39 14.41 1.66 7.16
C VAL A 39 15.03 1.97 5.80
N ARG A 40 14.29 2.65 4.92
CA ARG A 40 14.72 2.98 3.55
C ARG A 40 15.46 4.32 3.45
N LEU A 41 15.26 5.22 4.41
CA LEU A 41 15.81 6.58 4.37
C LEU A 41 17.34 6.62 4.18
N PRO A 42 18.17 5.83 4.89
CA PRO A 42 19.62 5.86 4.66
C PRO A 42 20.01 5.48 3.24
N GLY A 43 19.30 4.52 2.63
CA GLY A 43 19.49 4.13 1.23
C GLY A 43 19.12 5.26 0.28
N ALA A 44 17.99 5.94 0.51
CA ALA A 44 17.56 7.07 -0.32
C ALA A 44 18.54 8.26 -0.25
N LEU A 45 19.05 8.60 0.94
CA LEU A 45 20.07 9.65 1.11
C LEU A 45 21.39 9.27 0.44
N SER A 46 21.79 7.99 0.55
CA SER A 46 22.98 7.48 -0.14
C SER A 46 22.83 7.57 -1.66
N ALA A 47 21.63 7.29 -2.20
CA ALA A 47 21.35 7.44 -3.62
C ALA A 47 21.53 8.90 -4.08
N LEU A 48 21.06 9.89 -3.32
CA LEU A 48 21.34 11.30 -3.62
C LEU A 48 22.84 11.60 -3.64
N GLY A 49 23.61 11.05 -2.69
CA GLY A 49 25.06 11.13 -2.69
C GLY A 49 25.71 10.53 -3.94
N VAL A 50 25.22 9.38 -4.41
CA VAL A 50 25.70 8.76 -5.68
C VAL A 50 25.48 9.72 -6.85
N LEU A 51 24.32 10.37 -6.95
CA LEU A 51 24.05 11.33 -8.02
C LEU A 51 25.00 12.54 -7.95
N LEU A 52 25.24 13.08 -6.75
CA LEU A 52 26.15 14.20 -6.54
C LEU A 52 27.61 13.85 -6.88
N PHE A 53 28.10 12.68 -6.47
CA PHE A 53 29.45 12.24 -6.83
C PHE A 53 29.58 11.90 -8.32
N THR A 54 28.54 11.33 -8.93
CA THR A 54 28.50 11.09 -10.39
C THR A 54 28.60 12.41 -11.16
N TYR A 55 27.80 13.41 -10.76
CA TYR A 55 27.91 14.77 -11.28
C TYR A 55 29.32 15.33 -11.10
N GLY A 56 29.88 15.20 -9.90
CA GLY A 56 31.23 15.67 -9.57
C GLY A 56 32.32 15.05 -10.46
N VAL A 57 32.24 13.75 -10.72
CA VAL A 57 33.18 13.04 -11.62
C VAL A 57 33.04 13.53 -13.05
N GLY A 58 31.82 13.55 -13.60
CA GLY A 58 31.58 14.01 -14.97
C GLY A 58 31.96 15.48 -15.19
N ARG A 59 31.66 16.35 -14.21
CA ARG A 59 32.09 17.75 -14.20
C ARG A 59 33.60 17.90 -14.26
N ARG A 60 34.33 17.08 -13.50
CA ARG A 60 35.78 17.19 -13.37
C ARG A 60 36.53 16.64 -14.57
N LEU A 61 36.04 15.52 -15.13
CA LEU A 61 36.71 14.82 -16.23
C LEU A 61 36.29 15.34 -17.61
N VAL A 62 35.12 15.98 -17.72
CA VAL A 62 34.57 16.43 -19.01
C VAL A 62 34.09 17.87 -18.93
N SER A 63 32.90 18.10 -18.36
CA SER A 63 32.33 19.43 -18.18
C SER A 63 31.10 19.39 -17.25
N PRO A 64 30.63 20.55 -16.72
CA PRO A 64 29.41 20.62 -15.90
C PRO A 64 28.18 19.99 -16.55
N SER A 65 28.00 20.12 -17.87
CA SER A 65 26.87 19.55 -18.60
C SER A 65 26.95 18.02 -18.68
N ALA A 66 28.10 17.44 -19.03
CA ALA A 66 28.27 15.99 -18.96
C ALA A 66 28.06 15.44 -17.55
N GLY A 67 28.50 16.18 -16.51
CA GLY A 67 28.20 15.81 -15.12
C GLY A 67 26.70 15.71 -14.85
N LEU A 68 25.92 16.71 -15.28
CA LEU A 68 24.47 16.73 -15.06
C LEU A 68 23.78 15.59 -15.82
N VAL A 69 24.17 15.38 -17.09
CA VAL A 69 23.64 14.29 -17.92
C VAL A 69 23.99 12.93 -17.33
N ALA A 70 25.22 12.74 -16.82
CA ALA A 70 25.62 11.50 -16.16
C ALA A 70 24.78 11.21 -14.91
N ALA A 71 24.55 12.22 -14.06
CA ALA A 71 23.67 12.06 -12.90
C ALA A 71 22.23 11.74 -13.31
N LEU A 72 21.72 12.36 -14.38
CA LEU A 72 20.38 12.08 -14.90
C LEU A 72 20.25 10.65 -15.43
N ILE A 73 21.25 10.14 -16.15
CA ILE A 73 21.33 8.74 -16.59
C ILE A 73 21.22 7.80 -15.38
N VAL A 74 22.01 8.03 -14.33
CA VAL A 74 21.96 7.19 -13.12
C VAL A 74 20.59 7.29 -12.43
N ALA A 75 20.04 8.50 -12.27
CA ALA A 75 18.74 8.73 -11.64
C ALA A 75 17.59 8.04 -12.38
N THR A 76 17.71 7.90 -13.70
CA THR A 76 16.73 7.27 -14.59
C THR A 76 17.04 5.81 -14.91
N THR A 77 18.07 5.24 -14.29
CA THR A 77 18.39 3.82 -14.40
C THR A 77 17.50 3.02 -13.45
N ALA A 78 16.66 2.13 -13.99
CA ALA A 78 15.66 1.40 -13.20
C ALA A 78 16.27 0.58 -12.06
N ARG A 79 17.41 -0.10 -12.30
CA ARG A 79 18.11 -0.87 -11.25
C ARG A 79 18.56 0.03 -10.09
N PHE A 80 19.13 1.20 -10.38
CA PHE A 80 19.55 2.15 -9.35
C PHE A 80 18.34 2.65 -8.53
N PHE A 81 17.24 2.99 -9.20
CA PHE A 81 16.00 3.42 -8.54
C PHE A 81 15.44 2.34 -7.60
N ILE A 82 15.46 1.07 -8.01
CA ILE A 82 15.04 -0.06 -7.18
C ILE A 82 15.95 -0.21 -5.96
N LEU A 83 17.27 -0.15 -6.15
CA LEU A 83 18.26 -0.28 -5.07
C LEU A 83 18.05 0.79 -4.00
N ALA A 84 17.90 2.05 -4.42
CA ALA A 84 17.68 3.19 -3.53
C ALA A 84 16.48 3.02 -2.58
N ARG A 85 15.51 2.15 -2.94
CA ARG A 85 14.28 1.89 -2.17
C ARG A 85 14.27 0.54 -1.45
N ARG A 86 15.17 -0.39 -1.78
CA ARG A 86 15.10 -1.79 -1.31
C ARG A 86 16.36 -2.32 -0.64
N LEU A 87 17.54 -1.85 -1.02
CA LEU A 87 18.81 -2.47 -0.63
C LEU A 87 19.76 -1.45 0.01
N PRO A 88 19.52 -1.01 1.26
CA PRO A 88 20.35 -0.01 1.92
C PRO A 88 21.84 -0.37 1.97
N ILE A 89 22.20 -1.65 2.17
CA ILE A 89 23.61 -2.08 2.21
C ILE A 89 24.31 -1.76 0.88
N ASP A 90 23.68 -2.13 -0.24
CA ASP A 90 24.27 -1.94 -1.57
C ASP A 90 24.29 -0.47 -1.97
N THR A 91 23.26 0.31 -1.63
CA THR A 91 23.25 1.75 -1.93
C THR A 91 24.25 2.54 -1.08
N LEU A 92 24.44 2.18 0.19
CA LEU A 92 25.50 2.77 1.02
C LEU A 92 26.89 2.45 0.45
N LEU A 93 27.14 1.19 0.08
CA LEU A 93 28.41 0.82 -0.55
C LEU A 93 28.64 1.62 -1.84
N LEU A 94 27.59 1.76 -2.66
CA LEU A 94 27.66 2.48 -3.93
C LEU A 94 28.03 3.96 -3.76
N VAL A 95 27.48 4.66 -2.75
CA VAL A 95 27.87 6.06 -2.49
C VAL A 95 29.33 6.15 -2.07
N PHE A 96 29.82 5.22 -1.25
CA PHE A 96 31.22 5.22 -0.86
C PHE A 96 32.15 4.92 -2.03
N LEU A 97 31.80 3.95 -2.89
CA LEU A 97 32.57 3.63 -4.08
C LEU A 97 32.58 4.77 -5.11
N THR A 98 31.43 5.44 -5.31
CA THR A 98 31.33 6.57 -6.25
C THR A 98 32.06 7.80 -5.71
N GLY A 99 32.03 8.01 -4.39
CA GLY A 99 32.87 9.01 -3.71
C GLY A 99 34.36 8.70 -3.86
N CYS A 100 34.77 7.42 -3.77
CA CYS A 100 36.13 7.03 -4.08
C CYS A 100 36.51 7.36 -5.53
N ALA A 101 35.64 7.04 -6.49
CA ALA A 101 35.85 7.41 -7.90
C ALA A 101 36.00 8.93 -8.08
N TYR A 102 35.22 9.74 -7.34
CA TYR A 102 35.33 11.20 -7.33
C TYR A 102 36.68 11.70 -6.80
N PHE A 103 37.13 11.23 -5.63
CA PHE A 103 38.41 11.68 -5.08
C PHE A 103 39.61 11.17 -5.90
N LEU A 104 39.52 9.97 -6.48
CA LEU A 104 40.51 9.49 -7.45
C LEU A 104 40.51 10.36 -8.71
N ALA A 105 39.36 10.73 -9.26
CA ALA A 105 39.27 11.65 -10.39
C ALA A 105 39.91 13.02 -10.08
N ARG A 106 39.76 13.53 -8.85
CA ARG A 106 40.47 14.75 -8.40
C ARG A 106 41.98 14.57 -8.37
N ALA A 107 42.47 13.46 -7.80
CA ALA A 107 43.90 13.16 -7.77
C ALA A 107 44.49 13.03 -9.18
N ILE A 108 43.78 12.34 -10.07
CA ILE A 108 44.15 12.15 -11.48
C ILE A 108 44.26 13.50 -12.22
N THR A 109 43.36 14.43 -11.94
CA THR A 109 43.30 15.75 -12.59
C THR A 109 44.14 16.83 -11.89
N GLY A 110 45.10 16.41 -11.05
CA GLY A 110 46.10 17.29 -10.43
C GLY A 110 45.71 17.88 -9.07
N ASP A 111 44.54 17.54 -8.53
CA ASP A 111 44.04 18.01 -7.24
C ASP A 111 44.16 16.91 -6.16
N GLY A 112 45.40 16.47 -5.95
CA GLY A 112 45.80 15.40 -5.03
C GLY A 112 46.15 15.88 -3.62
N SER A 113 45.45 16.90 -3.10
CA SER A 113 45.76 17.45 -1.75
C SER A 113 45.63 16.39 -0.65
N ARG A 114 46.40 16.56 0.45
CA ARG A 114 46.34 15.70 1.64
C ARG A 114 44.90 15.54 2.17
N ARG A 115 44.09 16.60 2.09
CA ARG A 115 42.66 16.59 2.46
C ARG A 115 41.84 15.66 1.58
N ASN A 116 42.04 15.68 0.26
CA ASN A 116 41.28 14.82 -0.66
C ASN A 116 41.65 13.35 -0.50
N TRP A 117 42.93 13.05 -0.26
CA TRP A 117 43.37 11.70 0.11
C TRP A 117 42.78 11.25 1.44
N ALA A 118 42.77 12.12 2.47
CA ALA A 118 42.12 11.81 3.73
C ALA A 118 40.63 11.44 3.54
N LEU A 119 39.90 12.22 2.73
CA LEU A 119 38.49 11.95 2.42
C LEU A 119 38.33 10.64 1.64
N LEU A 120 39.20 10.34 0.67
CA LEU A 120 39.21 9.02 0.01
C LEU A 120 39.34 7.88 1.02
N TYR A 121 40.26 8.00 1.98
CA TYR A 121 40.47 6.98 3.02
C TYR A 121 39.29 6.84 3.97
N VAL A 122 38.61 7.93 4.31
CA VAL A 122 37.35 7.88 5.07
C VAL A 122 36.29 7.09 4.29
N PHE A 123 36.14 7.36 2.98
CA PHE A 123 35.18 6.64 2.13
C PHE A 123 35.53 5.15 2.01
N LEU A 124 36.81 4.80 1.88
CA LEU A 124 37.28 3.41 1.90
C LEU A 124 36.98 2.71 3.24
N GLY A 125 37.19 3.39 4.37
CA GLY A 125 36.89 2.85 5.70
C GLY A 125 35.40 2.61 5.93
N LEU A 126 34.56 3.59 5.57
CA LEU A 126 33.11 3.47 5.68
C LEU A 126 32.53 2.43 4.71
N GLY A 127 33.07 2.34 3.49
CA GLY A 127 32.73 1.28 2.54
C GLY A 127 33.06 -0.11 3.09
N PHE A 128 34.22 -0.26 3.75
CA PHE A 128 34.61 -1.52 4.39
C PHE A 128 33.67 -1.89 5.54
N LEU A 129 33.27 -0.91 6.38
CA LEU A 129 32.25 -1.13 7.42
C LEU A 129 30.83 -1.33 6.88
N THR A 130 30.62 -1.24 5.56
CA THR A 130 29.34 -1.56 4.92
C THR A 130 29.31 -3.00 4.41
N LYS A 131 30.31 -3.40 3.61
CA LYS A 131 30.31 -4.71 2.92
C LYS A 131 31.67 -5.41 2.88
N GLY A 132 32.66 -4.90 3.61
CA GLY A 132 33.98 -5.53 3.75
C GLY A 132 34.94 -5.25 2.59
N PRO A 133 35.86 -6.19 2.29
CA PRO A 133 37.03 -5.97 1.42
C PRO A 133 36.72 -5.47 0.02
N VAL A 134 35.54 -5.76 -0.53
CA VAL A 134 35.15 -5.31 -1.87
C VAL A 134 35.20 -3.79 -2.02
N ALA A 135 34.99 -3.04 -0.93
CA ALA A 135 35.11 -1.59 -0.89
C ALA A 135 36.54 -1.08 -1.18
N TRP A 136 37.55 -1.91 -0.94
CA TRP A 136 38.96 -1.60 -1.23
C TRP A 136 39.40 -2.17 -2.56
N VAL A 137 38.97 -3.39 -2.89
CA VAL A 137 39.38 -4.09 -4.12
C VAL A 137 38.98 -3.31 -5.37
N ILE A 138 37.75 -2.79 -5.44
CA ILE A 138 37.27 -2.07 -6.63
C ILE A 138 38.07 -0.78 -6.90
N PRO A 139 38.18 0.18 -5.94
CA PRO A 139 38.96 1.39 -6.17
C PRO A 139 40.45 1.11 -6.39
N ALA A 140 41.03 0.12 -5.68
CA ALA A 140 42.42 -0.25 -5.86
C ALA A 140 42.69 -0.84 -7.26
N ALA A 141 41.81 -1.71 -7.75
CA ALA A 141 41.92 -2.26 -9.10
C ALA A 141 41.78 -1.16 -10.17
N ALA A 142 40.81 -0.25 -10.03
CA ALA A 142 40.65 0.87 -10.95
C ALA A 142 41.86 1.81 -10.95
N TRP A 143 42.41 2.12 -9.77
CA TRP A 143 43.63 2.92 -9.63
C TRP A 143 44.86 2.23 -10.21
N LEU A 144 44.99 0.92 -9.99
CA LEU A 144 46.09 0.12 -10.54
C LEU A 144 46.03 0.11 -12.07
N LEU A 145 44.87 -0.20 -12.65
CA LEU A 145 44.67 -0.17 -14.11
C LEU A 145 45.01 1.21 -14.70
N TYR A 146 44.59 2.28 -14.04
CA TYR A 146 44.94 3.64 -14.46
C TYR A 146 46.45 3.93 -14.34
N SER A 147 47.08 3.52 -13.24
CA SER A 147 48.51 3.72 -13.00
C SER A 147 49.38 2.95 -14.00
N LEU A 148 48.96 1.72 -14.36
CA LEU A 148 49.59 0.91 -15.39
C LEU A 148 49.44 1.54 -16.77
N LEU A 149 48.26 2.06 -17.11
CA LEU A 149 48.00 2.77 -18.35
C LEU A 149 48.90 4.02 -18.49
N VAL A 150 49.05 4.79 -17.41
CA VAL A 150 49.90 5.99 -17.38
C VAL A 150 51.38 5.64 -17.22
N ARG A 151 51.72 4.37 -16.94
CA ARG A 151 53.07 3.88 -16.59
C ARG A 151 53.74 4.68 -15.48
N ARG A 152 52.95 5.15 -14.51
CA ARG A 152 53.43 5.95 -13.39
C ARG A 152 52.67 5.58 -12.13
N ILE A 153 53.32 4.87 -11.23
CA ILE A 153 52.77 4.56 -9.90
C ILE A 153 53.19 5.68 -8.95
N ARG A 154 52.23 6.52 -8.56
CA ARG A 154 52.48 7.68 -7.69
C ARG A 154 52.39 7.30 -6.21
N LEU A 155 53.24 6.36 -5.75
CA LEU A 155 53.20 5.85 -4.37
C LEU A 155 53.44 6.93 -3.30
N GLY A 156 54.21 7.97 -3.60
CA GLY A 156 54.40 9.10 -2.67
C GLY A 156 53.16 10.00 -2.54
N GLU A 157 52.32 10.08 -3.58
CA GLU A 157 51.16 10.96 -3.62
C GLU A 157 49.95 10.35 -2.89
N ILE A 158 49.93 9.04 -2.63
CA ILE A 158 48.78 8.40 -1.96
C ILE A 158 48.76 8.67 -0.45
N HIS A 159 49.81 9.21 0.17
CA HIS A 159 49.86 9.46 1.62
C HIS A 159 49.56 8.19 2.46
N ALA A 160 50.28 7.09 2.20
CA ALA A 160 49.97 5.76 2.74
C ALA A 160 49.83 5.71 4.28
N LEU A 161 50.70 6.39 5.03
CA LEU A 161 50.62 6.42 6.51
C LEU A 161 49.34 7.10 7.01
N LEU A 162 48.94 8.20 6.38
CA LEU A 162 47.68 8.87 6.68
C LEU A 162 46.50 7.95 6.38
N GLY A 163 46.56 7.24 5.25
CA GLY A 163 45.55 6.27 4.88
C GLY A 163 45.44 5.12 5.88
N ALA A 164 46.58 4.52 6.26
CA ALA A 164 46.63 3.48 7.27
C ALA A 164 46.04 3.96 8.61
N ALA A 165 46.38 5.16 9.06
CA ALA A 165 45.84 5.74 10.28
C ALA A 165 44.31 5.95 10.22
N ILE A 166 43.79 6.49 9.11
CA ILE A 166 42.33 6.70 8.94
C ILE A 166 41.59 5.37 8.81
N LEU A 167 42.12 4.42 8.05
CA LEU A 167 41.52 3.09 7.89
C LEU A 167 41.54 2.32 9.22
N ALA A 168 42.64 2.41 9.97
CA ALA A 168 42.73 1.85 11.32
C ALA A 168 41.67 2.48 12.24
N ALA A 169 41.59 3.82 12.28
CA ALA A 169 40.65 4.55 13.12
C ALA A 169 39.17 4.31 12.75
N THR A 170 38.88 4.04 11.48
CA THR A 170 37.51 3.77 11.03
C THR A 170 37.12 2.31 11.20
N VAL A 171 37.99 1.36 10.81
CA VAL A 171 37.65 -0.07 10.72
C VAL A 171 37.94 -0.82 12.02
N LEU A 172 39.12 -0.64 12.63
CA LEU A 172 39.56 -1.47 13.75
C LEU A 172 38.69 -1.38 15.00
N PRO A 173 38.15 -0.21 15.43
CA PRO A 173 37.40 -0.13 16.68
C PRO A 173 36.24 -1.12 16.76
N TRP A 174 35.52 -1.31 15.66
CA TRP A 174 34.42 -2.27 15.62
C TRP A 174 34.90 -3.72 15.68
N TYR A 175 35.92 -4.08 14.90
CA TYR A 175 36.46 -5.46 14.92
C TYR A 175 37.09 -5.80 16.27
N VAL A 176 37.79 -4.86 16.91
CA VAL A 176 38.29 -5.02 18.28
C VAL A 176 37.12 -5.27 19.23
N ARG A 177 36.06 -4.46 19.16
CA ARG A 177 34.89 -4.63 20.04
C ARG A 177 34.18 -5.97 19.80
N VAL A 178 34.04 -6.39 18.55
CA VAL A 178 33.45 -7.69 18.18
C VAL A 178 34.32 -8.84 18.69
N TYR A 179 35.63 -8.77 18.52
CA TYR A 179 36.58 -9.75 19.02
C TYR A 179 36.45 -9.92 20.54
N LEU A 180 36.43 -8.82 21.28
CA LEU A 180 36.27 -8.84 22.73
C LEU A 180 34.92 -9.42 23.20
N SER A 181 33.87 -9.34 22.38
CA SER A 181 32.53 -9.84 22.75
C SER A 181 32.21 -11.25 22.24
N HIS A 182 32.74 -11.64 21.08
CA HIS A 182 32.33 -12.87 20.36
C HIS A 182 33.52 -13.73 19.90
N GLY A 183 34.76 -13.29 20.13
CA GLY A 183 35.97 -14.02 19.77
C GLY A 183 36.31 -13.99 18.27
N TRP A 184 37.42 -14.66 17.93
CA TRP A 184 37.95 -14.71 16.56
C TRP A 184 37.04 -15.44 15.57
N THR A 185 36.29 -16.44 16.01
CA THR A 185 35.42 -17.26 15.16
C THR A 185 34.36 -16.43 14.43
N TYR A 186 33.83 -15.40 15.08
CA TYR A 186 32.90 -14.44 14.48
C TYR A 186 33.53 -13.68 13.30
N ILE A 187 34.78 -13.23 13.46
CA ILE A 187 35.53 -12.46 12.47
C ILE A 187 36.02 -13.38 11.33
N ALA A 188 36.59 -14.53 11.68
CA ALA A 188 37.10 -15.51 10.75
C ALA A 188 36.00 -16.02 9.80
N GLY A 189 34.80 -16.28 10.32
CA GLY A 189 33.65 -16.68 9.51
C GLY A 189 33.31 -15.65 8.42
N PHE A 190 33.35 -14.36 8.75
CA PHE A 190 33.10 -13.29 7.78
C PHE A 190 34.15 -13.26 6.65
N PHE A 191 35.44 -13.34 6.96
CA PHE A 191 36.48 -13.26 5.92
C PHE A 191 36.64 -14.57 5.14
N LEU A 192 36.70 -15.70 5.83
CA LEU A 192 36.97 -17.00 5.22
C LEU A 192 35.73 -17.55 4.49
N LYS A 193 34.57 -17.59 5.15
CA LYS A 193 33.37 -18.19 4.57
C LYS A 193 32.61 -17.20 3.68
N ASP A 194 32.33 -16.00 4.19
CA ASP A 194 31.42 -15.07 3.50
C ASP A 194 32.07 -14.23 2.39
N ASN A 195 33.40 -14.10 2.37
CA ASN A 195 34.14 -13.41 1.31
C ASN A 195 34.99 -14.36 0.48
N LEU A 196 36.00 -15.02 1.06
CA LEU A 196 36.96 -15.83 0.31
C LEU A 196 36.32 -17.09 -0.31
N ALA A 197 35.65 -17.92 0.50
CA ALA A 197 35.00 -19.14 0.02
C ALA A 197 33.86 -18.82 -0.95
N ARG A 198 33.07 -17.75 -0.71
CA ARG A 198 32.05 -17.33 -1.69
C ARG A 198 32.63 -16.85 -3.02
N PHE A 199 33.80 -16.24 -3.01
CA PHE A 199 34.46 -15.81 -4.26
C PHE A 199 35.06 -17.00 -5.02
N ALA A 200 35.72 -17.91 -4.30
CA ALA A 200 36.50 -19.01 -4.86
C ALA A 200 35.71 -20.30 -5.12
N ALA A 201 34.66 -20.58 -4.34
CA ALA A 201 33.91 -21.83 -4.38
C ALA A 201 32.40 -21.60 -4.57
N GLU A 202 31.76 -22.55 -5.22
CA GLU A 202 30.32 -22.55 -5.47
C GLU A 202 29.58 -22.99 -4.20
N SER A 203 29.24 -22.03 -3.36
CA SER A 203 28.70 -22.32 -2.02
C SER A 203 27.19 -22.10 -1.90
N PHE A 204 26.59 -21.23 -2.73
CA PHE A 204 25.19 -20.82 -2.59
C PHE A 204 24.64 -20.18 -3.88
N GLY A 205 23.55 -20.73 -4.43
CA GLY A 205 22.78 -20.16 -5.54
C GLY A 205 22.87 -20.98 -6.84
N PRO A 206 22.08 -20.62 -7.87
CA PRO A 206 22.11 -21.30 -9.16
C PRO A 206 23.42 -21.01 -9.90
N GLU A 207 23.91 -22.00 -10.64
CA GLU A 207 25.06 -21.89 -11.54
C GLU A 207 24.83 -20.77 -12.56
N ARG A 208 25.82 -19.88 -12.72
CA ARG A 208 25.75 -18.72 -13.61
C ARG A 208 26.98 -18.65 -14.52
N GLY A 209 26.75 -18.80 -15.82
CA GLY A 209 27.77 -18.80 -16.86
C GLY A 209 28.53 -17.46 -17.06
N PRO A 210 29.53 -17.43 -17.94
CA PRO A 210 30.42 -16.28 -18.12
C PRO A 210 29.73 -15.03 -18.69
N LEU A 211 28.66 -15.20 -19.48
CA LEU A 211 27.90 -14.09 -20.08
C LEU A 211 26.86 -13.47 -19.13
N PHE A 212 26.74 -13.99 -17.89
CA PHE A 212 25.73 -13.57 -16.93
C PHE A 212 25.69 -12.04 -16.72
N TYR A 213 26.85 -11.42 -16.52
CA TYR A 213 26.92 -9.97 -16.26
C TYR A 213 26.73 -9.10 -17.49
N PHE A 214 26.94 -9.63 -18.70
CA PHE A 214 26.56 -8.91 -19.93
C PHE A 214 25.04 -8.76 -20.01
N ALA A 215 24.30 -9.86 -19.78
CA ALA A 215 22.84 -9.83 -19.74
C ALA A 215 22.32 -8.92 -18.61
N CYS A 216 22.88 -9.02 -17.41
CA CYS A 216 22.52 -8.13 -16.30
C CYS A 216 22.77 -6.66 -16.65
N TYR A 217 23.94 -6.32 -17.20
CA TYR A 217 24.26 -4.95 -17.60
C TYR A 217 23.30 -4.42 -18.67
N ALA A 218 23.02 -5.24 -19.70
CA ALA A 218 22.14 -4.86 -20.79
C ALA A 218 20.75 -4.49 -20.29
N VAL A 219 20.19 -5.27 -19.35
CA VAL A 219 18.85 -5.06 -18.78
C VAL A 219 18.85 -3.97 -17.70
N ASP A 220 19.79 -4.03 -16.75
CA ASP A 220 19.78 -3.16 -15.58
C ASP A 220 20.08 -1.69 -15.91
N PHE A 221 20.92 -1.48 -16.93
CA PHE A 221 21.31 -0.16 -17.42
C PHE A 221 20.51 0.25 -18.67
N PHE A 222 19.54 -0.54 -19.12
CA PHE A 222 18.63 -0.15 -20.20
C PHE A 222 17.83 1.12 -19.81
N PRO A 223 17.61 2.08 -20.73
CA PRO A 223 18.00 2.10 -22.15
C PRO A 223 19.42 2.60 -22.44
N TRP A 224 20.13 3.08 -21.43
CA TRP A 224 21.46 3.67 -21.53
C TRP A 224 22.54 2.65 -21.94
N SER A 225 22.31 1.36 -21.71
CA SER A 225 23.17 0.27 -22.19
C SER A 225 23.32 0.26 -23.71
N ALA A 226 22.27 0.56 -24.48
CA ALA A 226 22.36 0.67 -25.93
C ALA A 226 23.24 1.85 -26.37
N LEU A 227 23.11 2.99 -25.68
CA LEU A 227 23.94 4.18 -25.91
C LEU A 227 25.41 3.97 -25.51
N SER A 228 25.66 3.09 -24.55
CA SER A 228 27.02 2.73 -24.14
C SER A 228 27.83 2.05 -25.24
N VAL A 229 27.18 1.35 -26.18
CA VAL A 229 27.87 0.72 -27.33
C VAL A 229 28.58 1.78 -28.17
N THR A 230 27.88 2.87 -28.50
CA THR A 230 28.46 3.99 -29.25
C THR A 230 29.57 4.68 -28.47
N ALA A 231 29.40 4.83 -27.16
CA ALA A 231 30.43 5.43 -26.32
C ALA A 231 31.70 4.56 -26.22
N LEU A 232 31.56 3.23 -26.13
CA LEU A 232 32.68 2.29 -26.15
C LEU A 232 33.35 2.21 -27.54
N ALA A 233 32.56 2.23 -28.62
CA ALA A 233 33.08 2.31 -29.98
C ALA A 233 33.91 3.57 -30.20
N TYR A 234 33.45 4.73 -29.70
CA TYR A 234 34.22 5.97 -29.70
C TYR A 234 35.56 5.81 -28.98
N LEU A 235 35.59 5.23 -27.77
CA LEU A 235 36.83 5.01 -27.04
C LEU A 235 37.78 4.05 -27.77
N TRP A 236 37.25 3.04 -28.46
CA TRP A 236 38.05 2.10 -29.23
C TRP A 236 38.71 2.75 -30.45
N VAL A 237 37.96 3.58 -31.18
CA VAL A 237 38.45 4.30 -32.36
C VAL A 237 39.44 5.40 -31.95
N GLU A 238 39.09 6.18 -30.92
CA GLU A 238 39.91 7.28 -30.41
C GLU A 238 40.98 6.82 -29.40
N ARG A 239 41.23 5.51 -29.27
CA ARG A 239 42.23 4.95 -28.34
C ARG A 239 43.63 5.51 -28.54
N ARG A 240 43.97 6.02 -29.73
CA ARG A 240 45.26 6.67 -30.00
C ARG A 240 45.47 7.92 -29.16
N ARG A 241 44.39 8.62 -28.77
CA ARG A 241 44.43 9.78 -27.86
C ARG A 241 44.96 9.44 -26.47
N LEU A 242 44.97 8.16 -26.06
CA LEU A 242 45.62 7.72 -24.83
C LEU A 242 47.11 8.10 -24.75
N ARG A 243 47.75 8.28 -25.92
CA ARG A 243 49.14 8.75 -26.00
C ARG A 243 49.30 10.15 -25.42
N GLU A 244 48.29 11.00 -25.57
CA GLU A 244 48.26 12.39 -25.09
C GLU A 244 47.99 12.44 -23.57
N PRO A 245 48.93 12.95 -22.75
CA PRO A 245 48.76 12.99 -21.29
C PRO A 245 47.48 13.71 -20.83
N ALA A 246 47.06 14.76 -21.54
CA ALA A 246 45.87 15.54 -21.23
C ALA A 246 44.56 14.74 -21.39
N GLU A 247 44.53 13.74 -22.27
CA GLU A 247 43.34 12.94 -22.57
C GLU A 247 43.19 11.71 -21.66
N ARG A 248 44.28 11.26 -21.01
CA ARG A 248 44.27 10.06 -20.16
C ARG A 248 43.20 10.08 -19.06
N PRO A 249 42.95 11.19 -18.32
CA PRO A 249 41.89 11.23 -17.30
C PRO A 249 40.50 10.84 -17.82
N PHE A 250 40.19 11.10 -19.09
CA PHE A 250 38.89 10.79 -19.68
C PHE A 250 38.61 9.28 -19.74
N PHE A 251 39.65 8.44 -19.77
CA PHE A 251 39.52 6.98 -19.84
C PHE A 251 39.35 6.34 -18.45
N PHE A 252 39.53 7.08 -17.36
CA PHE A 252 39.40 6.53 -16.01
C PHE A 252 38.05 5.84 -15.74
N PRO A 253 36.88 6.39 -16.13
CA PRO A 253 35.59 5.72 -15.97
C PRO A 253 35.54 4.37 -16.68
N ALA A 254 36.15 4.24 -17.86
CA ALA A 254 36.20 2.98 -18.61
C ALA A 254 37.03 1.91 -17.86
N LEU A 255 38.16 2.30 -17.28
CA LEU A 255 39.00 1.40 -16.49
C LEU A 255 38.30 0.97 -15.19
N TRP A 256 37.55 1.87 -14.56
CA TRP A 256 36.71 1.51 -13.42
C TRP A 256 35.64 0.49 -13.82
N CYS A 257 34.94 0.72 -14.93
CA CYS A 257 33.97 -0.23 -15.46
C CYS A 257 34.62 -1.59 -15.74
N ALA A 258 35.80 -1.61 -16.36
CA ALA A 258 36.55 -2.85 -16.61
C ALA A 258 36.95 -3.56 -15.31
N ALA A 259 37.43 -2.83 -14.30
CA ALA A 259 37.77 -3.40 -12.99
C ALA A 259 36.58 -4.09 -12.33
N VAL A 260 35.42 -3.43 -12.28
CA VAL A 260 34.18 -4.00 -11.72
C VAL A 260 33.74 -5.22 -12.53
N PHE A 261 33.67 -5.10 -13.85
CA PHE A 261 33.13 -6.14 -14.71
C PHE A 261 33.98 -7.41 -14.68
N VAL A 262 35.31 -7.29 -14.79
CA VAL A 262 36.24 -8.43 -14.75
C VAL A 262 36.21 -9.08 -13.36
N LEU A 263 36.33 -8.29 -12.29
CA LEU A 263 36.38 -8.79 -10.91
C LEU A 263 35.19 -9.70 -10.60
N PHE A 264 33.97 -9.24 -10.90
CA PHE A 264 32.77 -10.03 -10.61
C PHE A 264 32.54 -11.16 -11.62
N SER A 265 32.93 -11.01 -12.88
CA SER A 265 32.79 -12.09 -13.88
C SER A 265 33.64 -13.32 -13.54
N VAL A 266 34.79 -13.12 -12.89
CA VAL A 266 35.67 -14.21 -12.43
C VAL A 266 35.11 -14.91 -11.17
N SER A 267 34.27 -14.22 -10.37
CA SER A 267 33.67 -14.81 -9.16
C SER A 267 32.79 -16.02 -9.50
N LYS A 268 32.92 -17.10 -8.71
CA LYS A 268 32.06 -18.28 -8.83
C LYS A 268 30.64 -17.97 -8.37
N ASN A 269 30.49 -17.31 -7.23
CA ASN A 269 29.17 -16.86 -6.77
C ASN A 269 28.83 -15.49 -7.37
N LYS A 270 27.79 -15.45 -8.22
CA LYS A 270 27.34 -14.24 -8.93
C LYS A 270 25.97 -13.82 -8.46
N GLN A 271 25.79 -12.54 -8.11
CA GLN A 271 24.50 -11.90 -7.84
C GLN A 271 24.25 -10.77 -8.84
N GLU A 272 23.01 -10.55 -9.30
CA GLU A 272 22.75 -9.61 -10.40
C GLU A 272 23.20 -8.17 -10.08
N TYR A 273 23.05 -7.73 -8.83
CA TYR A 273 23.35 -6.36 -8.40
C TYR A 273 24.83 -6.11 -8.06
N TYR A 274 25.72 -7.11 -8.17
CA TYR A 274 27.14 -6.92 -7.85
C TYR A 274 27.85 -5.96 -8.81
N ILE A 275 27.40 -5.87 -10.06
CA ILE A 275 27.99 -4.96 -11.07
C ILE A 275 27.48 -3.52 -10.98
N VAL A 276 26.53 -3.21 -10.10
CA VAL A 276 25.99 -1.84 -9.97
C VAL A 276 27.05 -0.74 -9.78
N PRO A 277 28.19 -0.96 -9.09
CA PRO A 277 29.27 0.04 -8.99
C PRO A 277 29.86 0.48 -10.34
N LEU A 278 29.56 -0.21 -11.43
CA LEU A 278 29.91 0.17 -12.80
C LEU A 278 29.04 1.34 -13.31
N TYR A 279 27.76 1.39 -12.95
CA TYR A 279 26.77 2.25 -13.62
C TYR A 279 27.06 3.75 -13.50
N PRO A 280 27.49 4.30 -12.35
CA PRO A 280 27.87 5.71 -12.26
C PRO A 280 28.98 6.11 -13.24
N MET A 281 30.01 5.26 -13.36
CA MET A 281 31.15 5.54 -14.23
C MET A 281 30.81 5.33 -15.70
N MET A 282 29.96 4.35 -16.01
CA MET A 282 29.44 4.19 -17.36
C MET A 282 28.54 5.35 -17.78
N ALA A 283 27.73 5.90 -16.86
CA ALA A 283 26.94 7.09 -17.12
C ALA A 283 27.82 8.32 -17.42
N VAL A 284 28.90 8.51 -16.66
CA VAL A 284 29.91 9.55 -16.96
C VAL A 284 30.51 9.35 -18.34
N LEU A 285 30.82 8.11 -18.71
CA LEU A 285 31.41 7.78 -20.01
C LEU A 285 30.43 8.08 -21.16
N VAL A 286 29.17 7.63 -21.06
CA VAL A 286 28.13 7.91 -22.07
C VAL A 286 27.90 9.42 -22.22
N ALA A 287 27.68 10.13 -21.11
CA ALA A 287 27.46 11.56 -21.12
C ALA A 287 28.67 12.33 -21.66
N GLY A 288 29.88 11.90 -21.29
CA GLY A 288 31.13 12.53 -21.68
C GLY A 288 31.43 12.39 -23.17
N VAL A 289 31.24 11.19 -23.73
CA VAL A 289 31.39 10.99 -25.18
C VAL A 289 30.32 11.77 -25.93
N PHE A 290 29.05 11.70 -25.50
CA PHE A 290 27.96 12.45 -26.12
C PHE A 290 28.27 13.95 -26.18
N GLU A 291 28.79 14.52 -25.09
CA GLU A 291 29.17 15.93 -25.04
C GLU A 291 30.35 16.27 -25.96
N ARG A 292 31.39 15.43 -26.01
CA ARG A 292 32.57 15.65 -26.88
C ARG A 292 32.22 15.61 -28.35
N THR A 293 31.34 14.69 -28.75
CA THR A 293 30.88 14.58 -30.14
C THR A 293 29.90 15.70 -30.51
N ARG A 294 29.04 16.14 -29.58
CA ARG A 294 28.08 17.23 -29.81
C ARG A 294 28.74 18.61 -29.86
N SER A 295 29.65 18.88 -28.92
CA SER A 295 30.21 20.23 -28.74
C SER A 295 31.38 20.51 -29.67
N GLY A 296 31.77 19.54 -30.52
CA GLY A 296 32.87 19.68 -31.46
C GLY A 296 34.11 20.09 -30.71
N ALA A 297 34.62 19.21 -29.85
CA ALA A 297 35.74 19.54 -28.98
C ALA A 297 36.91 20.13 -29.77
N ARG A 298 37.00 21.47 -29.77
CA ARG A 298 38.19 22.32 -29.92
C ARG A 298 39.29 21.66 -30.76
N ALA A 299 38.96 21.28 -32.00
CA ALA A 299 39.99 20.87 -32.93
C ALA A 299 40.88 22.10 -33.12
N ALA A 300 42.19 21.89 -32.98
CA ALA A 300 43.16 22.81 -33.58
C ALA A 300 42.71 23.11 -35.03
N PRO A 301 42.95 24.31 -35.58
CA PRO A 301 42.36 24.79 -36.85
C PRO A 301 42.67 23.98 -38.12
N ARG A 302 43.18 22.75 -38.03
CA ARG A 302 43.77 22.00 -39.16
C ARG A 302 42.92 20.86 -39.71
N GLU A 303 41.78 20.47 -39.12
CA GLU A 303 40.89 19.46 -39.75
C GLU A 303 39.40 19.82 -39.63
N PRO A 304 38.81 20.41 -40.68
CA PRO A 304 37.40 20.86 -40.69
C PRO A 304 36.33 19.75 -40.79
N LEU A 305 36.68 18.46 -40.77
CA LEU A 305 35.77 17.35 -41.12
C LEU A 305 35.38 16.42 -39.96
N ALA A 306 35.92 16.61 -38.75
CA ALA A 306 35.72 15.64 -37.65
C ALA A 306 34.39 15.78 -36.89
N HIS A 307 33.60 16.84 -37.12
CA HIS A 307 32.38 17.11 -36.37
C HIS A 307 31.22 16.16 -36.72
N ASP A 308 31.29 15.48 -37.87
CA ASP A 308 30.10 14.81 -38.43
C ASP A 308 30.10 13.28 -38.27
N ARG A 309 31.26 12.63 -38.08
CA ARG A 309 31.32 11.15 -38.19
C ARG A 309 30.53 10.39 -37.12
N TRP A 310 30.33 10.96 -35.93
CA TRP A 310 29.71 10.28 -34.78
C TRP A 310 28.23 10.64 -34.58
N THR A 311 27.77 11.74 -35.18
CA THR A 311 26.38 12.19 -35.07
C THR A 311 25.40 11.14 -35.61
N PRO A 312 25.64 10.48 -36.77
CA PRO A 312 24.80 9.40 -37.25
C PRO A 312 24.74 8.22 -36.28
N TRP A 313 25.86 7.83 -35.64
CA TRP A 313 25.89 6.69 -34.71
C TRP A 313 25.03 6.96 -33.47
N TRP A 314 25.07 8.18 -32.93
CA TRP A 314 24.17 8.59 -31.86
C TRP A 314 22.71 8.59 -32.29
N ALA A 315 22.41 9.09 -33.48
CA ALA A 315 21.06 9.06 -34.05
C ALA A 315 20.54 7.62 -34.23
N TRP A 316 21.36 6.73 -34.81
CA TRP A 316 21.03 5.31 -34.96
C TRP A 316 20.83 4.62 -33.61
N SER A 317 21.70 4.88 -32.64
CA SER A 317 21.56 4.29 -31.29
C SER A 317 20.28 4.75 -30.60
N LEU A 318 19.96 6.04 -30.68
CA LEU A 318 18.73 6.61 -30.12
C LEU A 318 17.49 6.10 -30.86
N PHE A 319 17.57 5.91 -32.17
CA PHE A 319 16.50 5.31 -32.98
C PHE A 319 16.27 3.85 -32.59
N SER A 320 17.33 3.05 -32.45
CA SER A 320 17.25 1.67 -31.94
C SER A 320 16.64 1.63 -30.55
N VAL A 321 17.02 2.56 -29.66
CA VAL A 321 16.40 2.70 -28.34
C VAL A 321 14.91 3.02 -28.45
N ALA A 322 14.50 3.91 -29.35
CA ALA A 322 13.08 4.23 -29.55
C ALA A 322 12.28 3.00 -29.98
N LEU A 323 12.82 2.17 -30.90
CA LEU A 323 12.19 0.91 -31.31
C LEU A 323 12.13 -0.10 -30.16
N LEU A 324 13.22 -0.27 -29.41
CA LEU A 324 13.25 -1.17 -28.25
C LEU A 324 12.29 -0.73 -27.15
N LEU A 325 12.17 0.57 -26.89
CA LEU A 325 11.21 1.11 -25.93
C LEU A 325 9.77 0.86 -26.36
N PHE A 326 9.47 0.97 -27.65
CA PHE A 326 8.16 0.63 -28.18
C PHE A 326 7.89 -0.88 -28.04
N GLY A 327 8.87 -1.72 -28.33
CA GLY A 327 8.80 -3.16 -28.06
C GLY A 327 8.51 -3.46 -26.58
N VAL A 328 9.24 -2.82 -25.66
CA VAL A 328 8.99 -2.92 -24.21
C VAL A 328 7.60 -2.40 -23.85
N ALA A 329 7.11 -1.34 -24.49
CA ALA A 329 5.76 -0.81 -24.29
C ALA A 329 4.69 -1.87 -24.61
N VAL A 330 4.82 -2.53 -25.77
CA VAL A 330 3.92 -3.61 -26.22
C VAL A 330 4.03 -4.81 -25.29
N SER A 331 5.25 -5.25 -24.97
CA SER A 331 5.45 -6.37 -24.05
C SER A 331 4.89 -6.08 -22.67
N ALA A 332 5.06 -4.87 -22.13
CA ALA A 332 4.50 -4.48 -20.84
C ALA A 332 2.97 -4.52 -20.85
N LEU A 333 2.33 -4.08 -21.95
CA LEU A 333 0.88 -4.16 -22.09
C LEU A 333 0.39 -5.61 -22.06
N VAL A 334 1.03 -6.48 -22.85
CA VAL A 334 0.68 -7.92 -22.93
C VAL A 334 0.90 -8.58 -21.57
N VAL A 335 2.09 -8.44 -20.99
CA VAL A 335 2.46 -9.07 -19.71
C VAL A 335 1.57 -8.57 -18.59
N LEU A 336 1.31 -7.27 -18.46
CA LEU A 336 0.43 -6.77 -17.39
C LEU A 336 -1.00 -7.29 -17.55
N ARG A 337 -1.53 -7.38 -18.77
CA ARG A 337 -2.87 -7.94 -19.03
C ARG A 337 -2.93 -9.43 -18.71
N SER A 338 -1.89 -10.18 -19.03
CA SER A 338 -1.84 -11.62 -18.78
C SER A 338 -1.62 -11.94 -17.29
N LEU A 339 -0.74 -11.20 -16.61
CA LEU A 339 -0.33 -11.53 -15.24
C LEU A 339 -1.26 -11.00 -14.16
N VAL A 340 -1.88 -9.85 -14.40
CA VAL A 340 -2.74 -9.21 -13.40
C VAL A 340 -3.97 -8.64 -14.11
N PRO A 341 -4.84 -9.49 -14.71
CA PRO A 341 -6.00 -9.05 -15.49
C PRO A 341 -6.98 -8.20 -14.68
N GLU A 342 -6.91 -8.30 -13.36
CA GLU A 342 -7.69 -7.55 -12.38
C GLU A 342 -7.25 -6.08 -12.23
N LEU A 343 -6.11 -5.67 -12.79
CA LEU A 343 -5.73 -4.26 -12.82
C LEU A 343 -6.72 -3.44 -13.65
N ARG A 344 -6.91 -2.17 -13.27
CA ARG A 344 -7.77 -1.26 -14.03
C ARG A 344 -7.25 -1.14 -15.48
N PRO A 345 -8.12 -1.09 -16.52
CA PRO A 345 -7.71 -0.94 -17.91
C PRO A 345 -6.71 0.20 -18.16
N SER A 346 -6.88 1.32 -17.46
CA SER A 346 -5.96 2.46 -17.52
C SER A 346 -4.55 2.13 -17.04
N LEU A 347 -4.39 1.25 -16.05
CA LEU A 347 -3.09 0.83 -15.53
C LEU A 347 -2.37 -0.12 -16.48
N HIS A 348 -3.10 -0.92 -17.25
CA HIS A 348 -2.49 -1.70 -18.33
C HIS A 348 -1.95 -0.79 -19.44
N LEU A 349 -2.70 0.24 -19.81
CA LEU A 349 -2.38 1.12 -20.94
C LEU A 349 -1.34 2.18 -20.61
N LEU A 350 -1.24 2.63 -19.36
CA LEU A 350 -0.38 3.77 -19.01
C LEU A 350 1.13 3.57 -19.30
N PRO A 351 1.80 2.43 -19.05
CA PRO A 351 3.22 2.26 -19.41
C PRO A 351 3.37 2.20 -20.93
N PHE A 352 2.39 1.58 -21.60
CA PHE A 352 2.33 1.51 -23.05
C PHE A 352 2.25 2.91 -23.67
N VAL A 353 1.35 3.77 -23.18
CA VAL A 353 1.18 5.15 -23.66
C VAL A 353 2.43 5.96 -23.39
N VAL A 354 2.96 5.94 -22.16
CA VAL A 354 4.16 6.74 -21.80
C VAL A 354 5.38 6.34 -22.61
N LEU A 355 5.64 5.03 -22.75
CA LEU A 355 6.78 4.54 -23.52
C LEU A 355 6.59 4.76 -25.02
N SER A 356 5.38 4.58 -25.56
CA SER A 356 5.10 4.83 -26.99
C SER A 356 5.21 6.31 -27.34
N LEU A 357 4.65 7.21 -26.52
CA LEU A 357 4.83 8.65 -26.69
C LEU A 357 6.29 9.06 -26.53
N GLY A 358 7.02 8.42 -25.61
CA GLY A 358 8.47 8.56 -25.49
C GLY A 358 9.17 8.18 -26.80
N SER A 359 8.93 6.98 -27.33
CA SER A 359 9.48 6.50 -28.60
C SER A 359 9.17 7.43 -29.76
N LEU A 360 7.92 7.89 -29.91
CA LEU A 360 7.51 8.84 -30.94
C LEU A 360 8.22 10.19 -30.77
N GLY A 361 8.32 10.69 -29.53
CA GLY A 361 9.03 11.92 -29.22
C GLY A 361 10.53 11.84 -29.51
N LEU A 362 11.17 10.69 -29.23
CA LEU A 362 12.55 10.42 -29.62
C LEU A 362 12.71 10.50 -31.14
N ILE A 363 11.88 9.76 -31.89
CA ILE A 363 11.92 9.73 -33.36
C ILE A 363 11.68 11.13 -33.92
N GLY A 364 10.69 11.86 -33.42
CA GLY A 364 10.41 13.24 -33.84
C GLY A 364 11.60 14.17 -33.60
N CYS A 365 12.27 14.08 -32.44
CA CYS A 365 13.48 14.86 -32.17
C CYS A 365 14.62 14.51 -33.13
N LEU A 366 14.78 13.24 -33.50
CA LEU A 366 15.80 12.79 -34.45
C LEU A 366 15.49 13.28 -35.88
N VAL A 367 14.24 13.19 -36.33
CA VAL A 367 13.79 13.70 -37.63
C VAL A 367 14.00 15.21 -37.74
N CYS A 368 13.79 15.96 -36.65
CA CYS A 368 14.08 17.39 -36.60
C CYS A 368 15.58 17.73 -36.46
N GLY A 369 16.48 16.75 -36.49
CA GLY A 369 17.93 16.98 -36.36
C GLY A 369 18.36 17.42 -34.95
N ARG A 370 17.61 17.08 -33.90
CA ARG A 370 17.86 17.52 -32.51
C ARG A 370 18.19 16.34 -31.57
N PRO A 371 19.36 15.69 -31.71
CA PRO A 371 19.73 14.52 -30.91
C PRO A 371 19.84 14.82 -29.40
N ALA A 372 20.18 16.06 -29.03
CA ALA A 372 20.17 16.50 -27.62
C ALA A 372 18.74 16.53 -27.03
N ALA A 373 17.76 16.96 -27.82
CA ALA A 373 16.36 16.90 -27.40
C ALA A 373 15.89 15.45 -27.28
N ALA A 374 16.29 14.57 -28.22
CA ALA A 374 15.99 13.14 -28.13
C ALA A 374 16.52 12.49 -26.84
N PHE A 375 17.75 12.85 -26.43
CA PHE A 375 18.32 12.40 -25.15
C PHE A 375 17.51 12.89 -23.95
N GLY A 376 17.09 14.15 -23.96
CA GLY A 376 16.22 14.72 -22.93
C GLY A 376 14.87 14.03 -22.85
N THR A 377 14.24 13.76 -24.00
CA THR A 377 12.98 13.00 -24.09
C THR A 377 13.13 11.60 -23.53
N LEU A 378 14.23 10.90 -23.84
CA LEU A 378 14.54 9.57 -23.30
C LEU A 378 14.61 9.59 -21.78
N ALA A 379 15.39 10.52 -21.22
CA ALA A 379 15.51 10.65 -19.77
C ALA A 379 14.17 11.00 -19.11
N ALA A 380 13.37 11.88 -19.72
CA ALA A 380 12.05 12.27 -19.23
C ALA A 380 11.07 11.08 -19.24
N SER A 381 11.02 10.29 -20.32
CA SER A 381 10.18 9.09 -20.42
C SER A 381 10.57 8.04 -19.36
N CYS A 382 11.86 7.77 -19.19
CA CYS A 382 12.34 6.86 -18.14
C CYS A 382 12.01 7.39 -16.74
N GLY A 383 12.26 8.68 -16.49
CA GLY A 383 11.95 9.32 -15.21
C GLY A 383 10.46 9.26 -14.88
N LEU A 384 9.59 9.53 -15.85
CA LEU A 384 8.14 9.47 -15.68
C LEU A 384 7.68 8.05 -15.32
N ILE A 385 8.16 7.02 -16.03
CA ILE A 385 7.86 5.61 -15.68
C ILE A 385 8.32 5.28 -14.26
N LEU A 386 9.53 5.70 -13.88
CA LEU A 386 10.07 5.42 -12.54
C LEU A 386 9.33 6.18 -11.42
N VAL A 387 8.68 7.31 -11.71
CA VAL A 387 7.81 8.02 -10.76
C VAL A 387 6.42 7.38 -10.71
N LEU A 388 5.85 7.02 -11.86
CA LEU A 388 4.53 6.38 -11.95
C LEU A 388 4.54 4.98 -11.30
N ALA A 389 5.62 4.21 -11.45
CA ALA A 389 5.76 2.88 -10.87
C ALA A 389 5.43 2.85 -9.35
N PRO A 390 6.10 3.61 -8.46
CA PRO A 390 5.76 3.64 -7.05
C PRO A 390 4.51 4.46 -6.71
N ALA A 391 4.12 5.46 -7.51
CA ALA A 391 2.96 6.31 -7.22
C ALA A 391 1.62 5.63 -7.54
N VAL A 392 1.60 4.78 -8.58
CA VAL A 392 0.38 4.20 -9.14
C VAL A 392 0.41 2.68 -9.11
N TYR A 393 1.46 2.06 -9.65
CA TYR A 393 1.51 0.60 -9.82
C TYR A 393 1.73 -0.16 -8.52
N LEU A 394 2.70 0.26 -7.70
CA LEU A 394 2.99 -0.44 -6.44
C LEU A 394 1.77 -0.44 -5.50
N PRO A 395 1.03 0.67 -5.30
CA PRO A 395 -0.22 0.65 -4.54
C PRO A 395 -1.27 -0.30 -5.14
N ALA A 396 -1.44 -0.31 -6.46
CA ALA A 396 -2.38 -1.21 -7.13
C ALA A 396 -2.01 -2.68 -7.00
N LEU A 397 -0.72 -2.99 -6.86
CA LEU A 397 -0.20 -4.36 -6.67
C LEU A 397 -0.08 -4.76 -5.18
N GLU A 398 -0.28 -3.84 -4.24
CA GLU A 398 -0.14 -4.10 -2.81
C GLU A 398 -1.13 -5.15 -2.26
N PRO A 399 -2.40 -5.23 -2.72
CA PRO A 399 -3.32 -6.29 -2.31
C PRO A 399 -2.78 -7.72 -2.53
N TYR A 400 -1.95 -7.88 -3.57
CA TYR A 400 -1.30 -9.15 -3.92
C TYR A 400 0.03 -9.38 -3.18
N ARG A 401 0.34 -8.57 -2.16
CA ARG A 401 1.48 -8.73 -1.24
C ARG A 401 0.98 -8.99 0.19
N PRO A 402 0.37 -10.16 0.44
CA PRO A 402 -0.48 -10.36 1.60
C PRO A 402 0.26 -10.46 2.95
N VAL A 403 1.57 -10.71 2.93
CA VAL A 403 2.39 -10.95 4.13
C VAL A 403 2.22 -9.87 5.19
N LYS A 404 2.17 -8.60 4.79
CA LYS A 404 2.01 -7.47 5.72
C LYS A 404 0.66 -7.54 6.44
N GLU A 405 -0.41 -7.82 5.70
CA GLU A 405 -1.76 -7.87 6.24
C GLU A 405 -1.98 -9.12 7.09
N MET A 406 -1.46 -10.27 6.65
CA MET A 406 -1.43 -11.50 7.46
C MET A 406 -0.66 -11.28 8.77
N CYS A 407 0.47 -10.59 8.74
CA CYS A 407 1.20 -10.23 9.97
C CYS A 407 0.38 -9.29 10.88
N ARG A 408 -0.38 -8.35 10.32
CA ARG A 408 -1.26 -7.48 11.11
C ARG A 408 -2.36 -8.28 11.80
N LEU A 409 -2.97 -9.25 11.11
CA LEU A 409 -3.96 -10.15 11.70
C LEU A 409 -3.38 -10.94 12.87
N VAL A 410 -2.20 -11.52 12.67
CA VAL A 410 -1.48 -12.25 13.72
C VAL A 410 -1.09 -11.31 14.88
N ALA A 411 -0.62 -10.09 14.60
CA ALA A 411 -0.23 -9.13 15.63
C ALA A 411 -1.43 -8.59 16.44
N ALA A 412 -2.60 -8.45 15.82
CA ALA A 412 -3.80 -7.93 16.45
C ALA A 412 -4.49 -8.94 17.38
N ARG A 413 -4.33 -10.25 17.11
CA ARG A 413 -5.14 -11.31 17.74
C ARG A 413 -4.31 -12.45 18.34
N GLY A 414 -3.06 -12.60 17.94
CA GLY A 414 -2.13 -13.59 18.48
C GLY A 414 -1.65 -13.20 19.89
N ARG A 415 -1.32 -14.22 20.67
CA ARG A 415 -0.70 -14.11 21.99
C ARG A 415 0.83 -14.11 21.84
N GLY A 416 1.54 -13.64 22.87
CA GLY A 416 3.00 -13.52 22.85
C GLY A 416 3.74 -14.87 22.76
N ASP A 417 3.13 -15.94 23.28
CA ASP A 417 3.62 -17.32 23.29
C ASP A 417 3.27 -18.13 22.04
N ASP A 418 2.42 -17.59 21.15
CA ASP A 418 2.08 -18.23 19.88
C ASP A 418 3.30 -18.31 18.96
N GLU A 419 3.49 -19.46 18.34
CA GLU A 419 4.53 -19.67 17.33
C GLU A 419 4.07 -19.11 15.99
N VAL A 420 4.95 -18.41 15.27
CA VAL A 420 4.61 -17.82 13.97
C VAL A 420 5.72 -18.02 12.98
N GLY A 421 5.40 -18.35 11.74
CA GLY A 421 6.40 -18.53 10.71
C GLY A 421 5.81 -18.86 9.36
N TYR A 422 6.64 -19.45 8.52
CA TYR A 422 6.26 -19.88 7.19
C TYR A 422 6.81 -21.26 6.86
N PHE A 423 6.16 -21.92 5.91
CA PHE A 423 6.62 -23.20 5.37
C PHE A 423 7.01 -23.02 3.89
N ARG A 424 8.26 -23.37 3.54
CA ARG A 424 8.90 -23.32 2.21
C ARG A 424 8.97 -21.95 1.51
N SER A 425 7.95 -21.12 1.63
CA SER A 425 7.88 -19.78 1.08
C SER A 425 8.60 -18.79 1.99
N ALA A 426 9.78 -18.33 1.59
CA ALA A 426 10.61 -17.43 2.40
C ALA A 426 9.97 -16.04 2.61
N PHE A 427 9.49 -15.76 3.83
CA PHE A 427 8.92 -14.45 4.23
C PHE A 427 9.67 -13.80 5.43
N PRO A 428 10.97 -13.48 5.29
CA PRO A 428 11.77 -12.93 6.38
C PRO A 428 11.29 -11.55 6.88
N SER A 429 10.46 -10.84 6.09
CA SER A 429 9.85 -9.58 6.49
C SER A 429 8.84 -9.71 7.64
N MET A 430 8.37 -10.93 7.93
CA MET A 430 7.48 -11.18 9.07
C MET A 430 8.12 -10.74 10.40
N VAL A 431 9.44 -10.90 10.57
CA VAL A 431 10.18 -10.42 11.76
C VAL A 431 9.99 -8.91 11.96
N PHE A 432 10.00 -8.14 10.87
CA PHE A 432 9.84 -6.68 10.92
C PHE A 432 8.42 -6.28 11.33
N TYR A 433 7.39 -6.93 10.78
CA TYR A 433 5.99 -6.59 11.04
C TYR A 433 5.49 -7.12 12.40
N LEU A 434 5.89 -8.32 12.78
CA LEU A 434 5.47 -8.97 14.03
C LEU A 434 6.30 -8.54 15.22
N ARG A 435 7.52 -8.03 14.99
CA ARG A 435 8.47 -7.64 16.05
C ARG A 435 8.76 -8.75 17.06
N ARG A 436 8.71 -10.02 16.63
CA ARG A 436 9.01 -11.21 17.42
C ARG A 436 9.74 -12.26 16.59
N PRO A 437 10.39 -13.26 17.20
CA PRO A 437 11.01 -14.36 16.47
C PRO A 437 9.97 -15.07 15.59
N ILE A 438 10.43 -15.57 14.44
CA ILE A 438 9.63 -16.43 13.57
C ILE A 438 10.33 -17.77 13.38
N PHE A 439 9.59 -18.84 13.13
CA PHE A 439 10.17 -20.08 12.62
C PHE A 439 10.27 -20.03 11.08
N GLU A 440 11.26 -20.70 10.54
CA GLU A 440 11.48 -20.86 9.10
C GLU A 440 11.58 -22.36 8.84
N GLU A 441 10.51 -22.97 8.31
CA GLU A 441 10.43 -24.43 8.15
C GLU A 441 10.43 -24.83 6.68
N PHE A 442 11.20 -25.85 6.35
CA PHE A 442 11.32 -26.39 4.99
C PHE A 442 11.06 -27.90 4.95
N ASP A 443 11.24 -28.58 6.09
CA ASP A 443 11.03 -30.01 6.23
C ASP A 443 9.57 -30.32 6.60
N PRO A 444 8.84 -31.10 5.79
CA PRO A 444 7.45 -31.46 6.08
C PRO A 444 7.27 -32.13 7.44
N GLU A 445 8.16 -33.05 7.84
CA GLU A 445 8.01 -33.83 9.08
C GLU A 445 8.25 -32.99 10.33
N SER A 446 9.21 -32.06 10.29
CA SER A 446 9.36 -31.02 11.30
C SER A 446 8.11 -30.15 11.42
N MET A 447 7.48 -29.78 10.30
CA MET A 447 6.27 -28.98 10.30
C MET A 447 5.06 -29.72 10.89
N VAL A 448 4.90 -31.02 10.60
CA VAL A 448 3.86 -31.87 11.22
C VAL A 448 3.99 -31.86 12.73
N ARG A 449 5.20 -32.11 13.26
CA ARG A 449 5.47 -32.07 14.71
C ARG A 449 5.11 -30.73 15.32
N ARG A 450 5.36 -29.63 14.61
CA ARG A 450 5.01 -28.28 15.06
C ARG A 450 3.50 -28.08 15.12
N PHE A 451 2.76 -28.47 14.09
CA PHE A 451 1.30 -28.35 14.08
C PHE A 451 0.62 -29.23 15.13
N GLN A 452 1.18 -30.40 15.44
CA GLN A 452 0.70 -31.27 16.51
C GLN A 452 1.06 -30.78 17.93
N SER A 453 1.92 -29.76 18.03
CA SER A 453 2.32 -29.24 19.33
C SER A 453 1.12 -28.63 20.10
N PRO A 454 1.17 -28.63 21.44
CA PRO A 454 0.12 -28.00 22.25
C PRO A 454 0.14 -26.46 22.14
N ARG A 455 1.15 -25.88 21.52
CA ARG A 455 1.21 -24.43 21.29
C ARG A 455 0.38 -24.07 20.07
N ARG A 456 -0.15 -22.84 20.06
CA ARG A 456 -0.80 -22.32 18.86
C ARG A 456 0.29 -21.92 17.86
N VAL A 457 0.11 -22.36 16.62
CA VAL A 457 1.04 -22.16 15.52
C VAL A 457 0.32 -21.41 14.41
N TYR A 458 0.82 -20.23 14.04
CA TYR A 458 0.43 -19.51 12.84
C TYR A 458 1.45 -19.75 11.74
N CYS A 459 1.02 -20.32 10.62
CA CYS A 459 1.89 -20.58 9.49
C CYS A 459 1.34 -19.93 8.22
N ILE A 460 2.20 -19.21 7.48
CA ILE A 460 1.91 -18.83 6.11
C ILE A 460 2.43 -19.93 5.18
N LEU A 461 1.56 -20.48 4.33
CA LEU A 461 1.89 -21.53 3.37
C LEU A 461 1.05 -21.40 2.09
N THR A 462 1.42 -22.16 1.05
CA THR A 462 0.65 -22.20 -0.21
C THR A 462 -0.57 -23.09 -0.08
N GLU A 463 -1.56 -22.93 -0.96
CA GLU A 463 -2.72 -23.83 -1.00
C GLU A 463 -2.33 -25.29 -1.27
N ALA A 464 -1.32 -25.54 -2.11
CA ALA A 464 -0.79 -26.88 -2.34
C ALA A 464 -0.20 -27.50 -1.06
N ASP A 465 0.57 -26.73 -0.28
CA ASP A 465 1.12 -27.20 0.99
C ASP A 465 0.01 -27.43 2.03
N TYR A 466 -1.04 -26.60 2.05
CA TYR A 466 -2.19 -26.79 2.93
C TYR A 466 -2.90 -28.12 2.65
N ASN A 467 -3.20 -28.37 1.37
CA ASN A 467 -3.86 -29.60 0.94
C ASN A 467 -3.02 -30.85 1.25
N TYR A 468 -1.69 -30.74 1.14
CA TYR A 468 -0.77 -31.79 1.57
C TYR A 468 -0.90 -32.10 3.08
N PHE A 469 -0.91 -31.07 3.94
CA PHE A 469 -0.99 -31.29 5.40
C PHE A 469 -2.37 -31.79 5.86
N VAL A 470 -3.45 -31.27 5.31
CA VAL A 470 -4.80 -31.69 5.68
C VAL A 470 -5.14 -33.05 5.08
N GLY A 471 -4.77 -33.30 3.82
CA GLY A 471 -5.11 -34.54 3.12
C GLY A 471 -4.14 -35.70 3.38
N ALA A 472 -2.85 -35.50 3.14
CA ALA A 472 -1.85 -36.58 3.20
C ALA A 472 -1.27 -36.82 4.59
N ARG A 473 -1.51 -35.91 5.54
CA ARG A 473 -1.03 -35.99 6.93
C ARG A 473 -2.15 -35.88 7.97
N ASP A 474 -3.41 -35.82 7.53
CA ASP A 474 -4.62 -35.83 8.37
C ASP A 474 -4.61 -34.81 9.51
N LEU A 475 -4.06 -33.62 9.26
CA LEU A 475 -4.00 -32.53 10.23
C LEU A 475 -5.25 -31.64 10.17
N ILE A 476 -5.78 -31.29 11.35
CA ILE A 476 -6.85 -30.28 11.48
C ILE A 476 -6.20 -28.89 11.51
N LEU A 477 -6.27 -28.19 10.38
CA LEU A 477 -5.78 -26.82 10.24
C LEU A 477 -6.95 -25.86 9.93
N TYR A 478 -6.96 -24.72 10.61
CA TYR A 478 -7.95 -23.67 10.44
C TYR A 478 -7.38 -22.57 9.55
N VAL A 479 -8.03 -22.29 8.42
CA VAL A 479 -7.68 -21.16 7.56
C VAL A 479 -8.13 -19.87 8.24
N VAL A 480 -7.17 -19.02 8.59
CA VAL A 480 -7.37 -17.73 9.25
C VAL A 480 -7.61 -16.61 8.23
N ASP A 481 -6.85 -16.64 7.14
CA ASP A 481 -6.93 -15.65 6.06
C ASP A 481 -6.47 -16.29 4.75
N ARG A 482 -7.08 -15.87 3.64
CA ARG A 482 -6.79 -16.33 2.28
C ARG A 482 -6.63 -15.12 1.38
N ARG A 483 -5.50 -15.02 0.70
CA ARG A 483 -5.21 -13.87 -0.18
C ARG A 483 -4.40 -14.28 -1.39
N ALA A 484 -4.71 -13.67 -2.53
CA ALA A 484 -3.92 -13.77 -3.73
C ALA A 484 -2.48 -13.24 -3.53
N ARG A 485 -1.52 -13.85 -4.23
CA ARG A 485 -0.11 -13.51 -4.21
C ARG A 485 0.38 -13.25 -5.63
N LEU A 486 1.07 -12.12 -5.82
CA LEU A 486 1.76 -11.85 -7.07
C LEU A 486 3.00 -12.74 -7.21
N ILE A 487 3.03 -13.58 -8.25
CA ILE A 487 4.21 -14.34 -8.66
C ILE A 487 4.94 -13.56 -9.76
N THR A 488 6.20 -13.21 -9.51
CA THR A 488 7.01 -12.42 -10.46
C THR A 488 8.13 -13.22 -11.12
N GLN A 489 8.18 -14.54 -10.90
CA GLN A 489 9.21 -15.39 -11.47
C GLN A 489 8.76 -15.89 -12.85
N LEU A 490 9.47 -15.47 -13.90
CA LEU A 490 9.15 -15.80 -15.29
C LEU A 490 8.98 -17.31 -15.52
N ARG A 491 9.82 -18.15 -14.89
CA ARG A 491 9.73 -19.61 -15.00
C ARG A 491 8.38 -20.16 -14.49
N THR A 492 7.88 -19.62 -13.38
CA THR A 492 6.59 -20.00 -12.79
C THR A 492 5.41 -19.44 -13.58
N LEU A 493 5.64 -18.38 -14.36
CA LEU A 493 4.62 -17.79 -15.24
C LEU A 493 4.42 -18.59 -16.54
N LEU A 494 5.46 -19.28 -17.00
CA LEU A 494 5.45 -20.12 -18.21
C LEU A 494 4.95 -21.55 -17.95
N ASP A 495 4.67 -21.89 -16.69
CA ASP A 495 4.26 -23.21 -16.26
C ASP A 495 2.79 -23.17 -15.80
N GLU A 496 1.88 -23.50 -16.72
CA GLU A 496 0.43 -23.37 -16.53
C GLU A 496 -0.11 -24.22 -15.36
N GLU A 497 0.53 -25.37 -15.07
CA GLU A 497 0.13 -26.25 -13.95
C GLU A 497 0.32 -25.58 -12.59
N ASN A 498 1.23 -24.61 -12.48
CA ASN A 498 1.54 -23.89 -11.23
C ASN A 498 0.62 -22.69 -10.96
N TRP A 499 -0.40 -22.45 -11.80
CA TRP A 499 -1.34 -21.33 -11.60
C TRP A 499 -2.35 -21.59 -10.47
N ALA A 500 -2.58 -22.86 -10.11
CA ALA A 500 -3.48 -23.26 -9.02
C ALA A 500 -2.92 -22.97 -7.60
N GLY A 501 -1.69 -22.48 -7.46
CA GLY A 501 -1.03 -22.16 -6.18
C GLY A 501 -0.88 -20.66 -5.89
N GLN A 502 -1.68 -19.80 -6.53
CA GLN A 502 -1.54 -18.34 -6.48
C GLN A 502 -2.02 -17.70 -5.17
N GLU A 503 -2.62 -18.46 -4.27
CA GLU A 503 -3.05 -17.96 -2.97
C GLU A 503 -2.07 -18.34 -1.86
N LEU A 504 -1.86 -17.38 -0.96
CA LEU A 504 -1.26 -17.64 0.33
C LEU A 504 -2.35 -17.81 1.36
N LEU A 505 -2.18 -18.83 2.18
CA LEU A 505 -3.04 -19.11 3.32
C LEU A 505 -2.26 -18.80 4.60
N LEU A 506 -2.89 -18.03 5.48
CA LEU A 506 -2.51 -17.99 6.88
C LEU A 506 -3.33 -19.06 7.59
N VAL A 507 -2.67 -20.06 8.16
CA VAL A 507 -3.32 -21.18 8.83
C VAL A 507 -2.93 -21.26 10.30
N SER A 508 -3.79 -21.89 11.09
CA SER A 508 -3.57 -22.16 12.50
C SER A 508 -3.90 -23.60 12.85
N ASN A 509 -3.11 -24.24 13.72
CA ASN A 509 -3.44 -25.58 14.26
C ASN A 509 -4.55 -25.55 15.33
N ARG A 510 -5.00 -24.35 15.72
CA ARG A 510 -6.10 -24.15 16.67
C ARG A 510 -7.11 -23.16 16.11
N PRO A 511 -8.38 -23.22 16.54
CA PRO A 511 -9.39 -22.24 16.15
C PRO A 511 -8.88 -20.83 16.40
N PHE A 512 -9.07 -19.96 15.41
CA PHE A 512 -8.73 -18.55 15.55
C PHE A 512 -9.66 -17.96 16.61
N PRO A 513 -9.15 -17.18 17.58
CA PRO A 513 -10.04 -16.52 18.54
C PRO A 513 -11.05 -15.70 17.73
N GLU A 514 -12.34 -16.01 17.91
CA GLU A 514 -13.45 -15.35 17.24
C GLU A 514 -13.29 -13.83 17.35
N GLU A 515 -13.78 -13.11 16.34
CA GLU A 515 -13.84 -11.66 16.36
C GLU A 515 -14.36 -11.16 17.70
N ARG A 516 -13.49 -10.51 18.46
CA ARG A 516 -13.95 -9.59 19.50
C ARG A 516 -14.54 -8.37 18.78
N ALA A 517 -15.78 -8.48 18.32
CA ALA A 517 -16.63 -7.33 18.06
C ALA A 517 -17.68 -7.24 19.19
N PRO A 518 -17.93 -6.08 19.82
CA PRO A 518 -17.18 -4.82 19.81
C PRO A 518 -16.73 -4.45 21.25
N THR A 519 -15.42 -4.34 21.46
CA THR A 519 -14.85 -3.65 22.64
C THR A 519 -15.35 -2.21 22.77
N VAL A 520 -15.80 -1.57 21.68
CA VAL A 520 -16.39 -0.22 21.69
C VAL A 520 -17.78 -0.22 22.31
N THR A 521 -18.68 -1.12 21.91
CA THR A 521 -20.02 -1.23 22.52
C THR A 521 -19.90 -1.65 23.99
N ALA A 522 -19.03 -2.61 24.31
CA ALA A 522 -18.78 -2.99 25.70
C ALA A 522 -18.17 -1.83 26.53
N ALA A 523 -17.27 -1.03 25.96
CA ALA A 523 -16.68 0.13 26.63
C ALA A 523 -17.67 1.29 26.80
N LEU A 524 -18.52 1.57 25.79
CA LEU A 524 -19.58 2.59 25.87
C LEU A 524 -20.64 2.21 26.90
N LEU A 525 -21.08 0.95 26.89
CA LEU A 525 -22.00 0.43 27.90
C LEU A 525 -21.36 0.45 29.30
N TYR A 526 -20.09 0.02 29.44
CA TYR A 526 -19.36 0.10 30.71
C TYR A 526 -19.23 1.54 31.23
N PHE A 527 -18.91 2.50 30.36
CA PHE A 527 -18.82 3.91 30.73
C PHE A 527 -20.19 4.47 31.17
N LEU A 528 -21.26 4.09 30.46
CA LEU A 528 -22.62 4.52 30.78
C LEU A 528 -23.09 3.90 32.10
N PHE A 529 -22.96 2.57 32.28
CA PHE A 529 -23.37 1.85 33.48
C PHE A 529 -22.59 2.23 34.75
N ARG A 530 -21.34 2.70 34.62
CA ARG A 530 -20.55 3.17 35.79
C ARG A 530 -21.10 4.46 36.43
N ARG A 531 -21.94 5.21 35.70
CA ARG A 531 -22.54 6.47 36.18
C ARG A 531 -24.01 6.30 36.62
N VAL A 532 -24.51 5.07 36.69
CA VAL A 532 -25.91 4.77 37.02
C VAL A 532 -26.04 4.35 38.47
N ASP A 533 -26.99 4.95 39.19
CA ASP A 533 -27.52 4.38 40.42
C ASP A 533 -28.53 3.26 40.06
N PHE A 534 -28.12 2.02 40.25
CA PHE A 534 -28.89 0.85 39.86
C PHE A 534 -30.17 0.65 40.69
N GLU A 535 -30.19 1.12 41.93
CA GLU A 535 -31.37 1.01 42.80
C GLU A 535 -32.48 1.93 42.28
N GLN A 536 -32.12 3.18 41.96
CA GLN A 536 -33.04 4.15 41.40
C GLN A 536 -33.51 3.77 39.98
N PHE A 537 -32.60 3.23 39.15
CA PHE A 537 -32.94 2.72 37.81
C PHE A 537 -34.01 1.62 37.86
N TRP A 538 -33.85 0.63 38.75
CA TRP A 538 -34.79 -0.48 38.86
C TRP A 538 -36.16 -0.03 39.38
N LYS A 539 -36.16 0.92 40.31
CA LYS A 539 -37.38 1.55 40.83
C LYS A 539 -38.18 2.26 39.73
N THR A 540 -37.52 3.06 38.88
CA THR A 540 -38.17 3.72 37.73
C THR A 540 -38.79 2.73 36.75
N LEU A 541 -38.18 1.56 36.55
CA LEU A 541 -38.69 0.53 35.65
C LEU A 541 -39.89 -0.23 36.26
N LEU A 542 -39.86 -0.51 37.56
CA LEU A 542 -40.94 -1.20 38.29
C LEU A 542 -42.19 -0.34 38.49
N GLU A 543 -42.03 0.99 38.60
CA GLU A 543 -43.14 1.94 38.74
C GLU A 543 -43.78 2.33 37.38
N ALA A 544 -43.25 1.79 36.27
CA ALA A 544 -43.69 2.09 34.93
C ALA A 544 -45.09 1.52 34.62
N HIS A 545 -45.88 2.28 33.87
CA HIS A 545 -47.23 1.89 33.52
C HIS A 545 -47.22 0.88 32.36
N PHE A 546 -47.30 -0.41 32.68
CA PHE A 546 -47.23 -1.50 31.71
C PHE A 546 -48.18 -1.33 30.51
N GLY A 547 -49.40 -0.83 30.74
CA GLY A 547 -50.37 -0.58 29.66
C GLY A 547 -49.88 0.42 28.61
N LEU A 548 -49.14 1.47 29.00
CA LEU A 548 -48.58 2.45 28.07
C LEU A 548 -47.36 1.86 27.33
N LEU A 549 -46.56 1.04 28.01
CA LEU A 549 -45.44 0.33 27.38
C LEU A 549 -45.92 -0.67 26.32
N ALA A 550 -46.97 -1.44 26.63
CA ALA A 550 -47.61 -2.35 25.68
C ALA A 550 -48.25 -1.60 24.50
N ALA A 551 -48.91 -0.47 24.76
CA ALA A 551 -49.44 0.40 23.70
C ALA A 551 -48.32 0.96 22.80
N GLY A 552 -47.21 1.40 23.37
CA GLY A 552 -46.02 1.83 22.61
C GLY A 552 -45.46 0.72 21.73
N PHE A 553 -45.37 -0.50 22.24
CA PHE A 553 -44.94 -1.66 21.45
C PHE A 553 -45.92 -2.01 20.32
N ALA A 554 -47.23 -1.94 20.56
CA ALA A 554 -48.24 -2.17 19.53
C ALA A 554 -48.19 -1.09 18.42
N LEU A 555 -48.04 0.18 18.81
CA LEU A 555 -47.87 1.30 17.88
C LEU A 555 -46.61 1.17 17.03
N LEU A 556 -45.52 0.62 17.58
CA LEU A 556 -44.32 0.33 16.81
C LEU A 556 -44.59 -0.66 15.66
N TRP A 557 -45.41 -1.70 15.89
CA TRP A 557 -45.79 -2.65 14.84
C TRP A 557 -46.66 -2.02 13.75
N VAL A 558 -47.51 -1.06 14.12
CA VAL A 558 -48.21 -0.23 13.12
C VAL A 558 -47.21 0.53 12.26
N GLY A 559 -46.16 1.10 12.87
CA GLY A 559 -45.06 1.76 12.15
C GLY A 559 -44.32 0.83 11.18
N HIS A 560 -43.93 -0.36 11.64
CA HIS A 560 -43.31 -1.36 10.76
C HIS A 560 -44.20 -1.72 9.57
N TYR A 561 -45.51 -1.87 9.80
CA TYR A 561 -46.47 -2.13 8.73
C TYR A 561 -46.58 -0.95 7.73
N LEU A 562 -46.57 0.30 8.23
CA LEU A 562 -46.52 1.49 7.37
C LEU A 562 -45.24 1.55 6.53
N CYS A 563 -44.08 1.18 7.09
CA CYS A 563 -42.84 1.04 6.32
C CYS A 563 -42.98 0.00 5.19
N VAL A 564 -43.61 -1.14 5.45
CA VAL A 564 -43.86 -2.16 4.43
C VAL A 564 -44.80 -1.66 3.32
N LEU A 565 -45.85 -0.92 3.69
CA LEU A 565 -46.76 -0.31 2.71
C LEU A 565 -46.04 0.73 1.85
N ARG A 566 -45.23 1.60 2.47
CA ARG A 566 -44.41 2.58 1.75
C ARG A 566 -43.44 1.91 0.79
N TRP A 567 -42.69 0.91 1.27
CA TRP A 567 -41.73 0.17 0.45
C TRP A 567 -42.44 -0.52 -0.72
N ARG A 568 -43.64 -1.08 -0.51
CA ARG A 568 -44.48 -1.65 -1.57
C ARG A 568 -44.87 -0.60 -2.63
N LEU A 569 -45.22 0.62 -2.23
CA LEU A 569 -45.54 1.70 -3.18
C LEU A 569 -44.32 2.07 -4.05
N LEU A 570 -43.14 2.15 -3.45
CA LEU A 570 -41.89 2.48 -4.13
C LEU A 570 -41.39 1.36 -5.05
N MET A 571 -41.70 0.10 -4.73
CA MET A 571 -41.32 -1.04 -5.56
C MET A 571 -42.21 -1.23 -6.79
N ARG A 572 -43.50 -0.84 -6.72
CA ARG A 572 -44.52 -1.12 -7.77
C ARG A 572 -44.06 -0.76 -9.20
N PRO A 573 -43.40 0.40 -9.44
CA PRO A 573 -43.00 0.78 -10.80
C PRO A 573 -41.62 0.27 -11.21
N LEU A 574 -40.88 -0.33 -10.28
CA LEU A 574 -39.49 -0.77 -10.48
C LEU A 574 -39.38 -2.29 -10.70
N MET A 575 -40.32 -3.08 -10.17
CA MET A 575 -40.29 -4.54 -10.27
C MET A 575 -41.67 -5.17 -10.07
N PRO A 576 -41.86 -6.47 -10.42
CA PRO A 576 -43.13 -7.17 -10.27
C PRO A 576 -43.68 -7.12 -8.85
N ALA A 577 -45.01 -7.02 -8.72
CA ALA A 577 -45.67 -6.88 -7.43
C ALA A 577 -45.49 -8.12 -6.56
N LEU A 578 -44.85 -7.95 -5.39
CA LEU A 578 -44.80 -8.97 -4.35
C LEU A 578 -46.03 -8.91 -3.44
N SER A 579 -46.42 -10.06 -2.87
CA SER A 579 -47.49 -10.13 -1.89
C SER A 579 -47.11 -9.40 -0.60
N LEU A 580 -48.10 -8.81 0.07
CA LEU A 580 -47.87 -8.03 1.29
C LEU A 580 -47.27 -8.89 2.41
N GLY A 581 -47.74 -10.13 2.56
CA GLY A 581 -47.20 -11.07 3.53
C GLY A 581 -45.72 -11.37 3.30
N ARG A 582 -45.29 -11.52 2.03
CA ARG A 582 -43.89 -11.74 1.69
C ARG A 582 -43.03 -10.53 2.02
N LEU A 583 -43.49 -9.32 1.68
CA LEU A 583 -42.77 -8.09 2.00
C LEU A 583 -42.64 -7.88 3.51
N LEU A 584 -43.70 -8.21 4.27
CA LEU A 584 -43.68 -8.16 5.74
C LEU A 584 -42.64 -9.14 6.31
N SER A 585 -42.61 -10.39 5.84
CA SER A 585 -41.59 -11.36 6.26
C SER A 585 -40.17 -10.89 5.95
N VAL A 586 -39.92 -10.40 4.73
CA VAL A 586 -38.60 -9.88 4.33
C VAL A 586 -38.19 -8.67 5.15
N TYR A 587 -39.12 -7.76 5.43
CA TYR A 587 -38.87 -6.60 6.27
C TYR A 587 -38.50 -7.00 7.70
N CYS A 588 -39.24 -7.95 8.30
CA CYS A 588 -38.94 -8.50 9.64
C CYS A 588 -37.56 -9.18 9.68
N ILE A 589 -37.22 -9.99 8.67
CA ILE A 589 -35.87 -10.58 8.54
C ILE A 589 -34.81 -9.47 8.53
N GLY A 590 -35.03 -8.38 7.81
CA GLY A 590 -34.14 -7.23 7.83
C GLY A 590 -33.99 -6.58 9.21
N LEU A 591 -35.08 -6.46 10.00
CA LEU A 591 -35.01 -5.97 11.38
C LEU A 591 -34.10 -6.86 12.26
N PHE A 592 -34.19 -8.18 12.09
CA PHE A 592 -33.32 -9.14 12.79
C PHE A 592 -31.85 -8.95 12.44
N PHE A 593 -31.52 -8.87 11.15
CA PHE A 593 -30.13 -8.67 10.71
C PHE A 593 -29.54 -7.31 11.08
N ASN A 594 -30.38 -6.28 11.27
CA ASN A 594 -29.94 -5.00 11.82
C ASN A 594 -29.40 -5.12 13.26
N LEU A 595 -29.81 -6.13 14.04
CA LEU A 595 -29.26 -6.37 15.38
C LEU A 595 -27.86 -7.01 15.36
N THR A 596 -27.59 -7.82 14.33
CA THR A 596 -26.40 -8.67 14.28
C THR A 596 -25.27 -8.08 13.44
N LEU A 597 -25.59 -7.21 12.47
CA LEU A 597 -24.60 -6.63 11.57
C LEU A 597 -24.01 -5.31 12.14
N PRO A 598 -22.73 -5.01 11.88
CA PRO A 598 -22.01 -3.85 12.43
C PRO A 598 -22.51 -2.49 11.94
N THR A 599 -23.48 -2.47 11.02
CA THR A 599 -24.11 -1.25 10.53
C THR A 599 -25.63 -1.36 10.59
N VAL A 600 -26.31 -0.23 10.81
CA VAL A 600 -27.78 -0.10 10.68
C VAL A 600 -28.24 -0.32 9.22
N ILE A 601 -27.30 -0.42 8.27
CA ILE A 601 -27.54 -0.62 6.83
C ILE A 601 -27.56 -2.11 6.46
N GLY A 602 -26.94 -2.97 7.27
CA GLY A 602 -26.75 -4.39 6.95
C GLY A 602 -28.05 -5.15 6.72
N GLY A 603 -29.07 -4.94 7.56
CA GLY A 603 -30.37 -5.60 7.40
C GLY A 603 -31.15 -5.10 6.17
N ASP A 604 -30.86 -3.91 5.65
CA ASP A 604 -31.46 -3.44 4.41
C ASP A 604 -30.85 -4.13 3.18
N VAL A 605 -29.57 -4.51 3.22
CA VAL A 605 -28.97 -5.38 2.18
C VAL A 605 -29.68 -6.73 2.14
N VAL A 606 -30.02 -7.28 3.31
CA VAL A 606 -30.81 -8.52 3.41
C VAL A 606 -32.21 -8.35 2.81
N LYS A 607 -32.88 -7.23 3.08
CA LYS A 607 -34.17 -6.90 2.44
C LYS A 607 -34.06 -6.83 0.93
N MET A 608 -33.05 -6.13 0.41
CA MET A 608 -32.79 -5.99 -1.02
C MET A 608 -32.56 -7.34 -1.71
N TYR A 609 -31.78 -8.22 -1.08
CA TYR A 609 -31.54 -9.56 -1.62
C TYR A 609 -32.82 -10.38 -1.67
N TYR A 610 -33.52 -10.56 -0.54
CA TYR A 610 -34.69 -11.43 -0.49
C TYR A 610 -35.90 -10.91 -1.28
N ALA A 611 -36.03 -9.59 -1.44
CA ALA A 611 -37.04 -9.01 -2.31
C ALA A 611 -36.65 -9.09 -3.79
N GLY A 612 -35.38 -8.90 -4.15
CA GLY A 612 -34.89 -9.00 -5.53
C GLY A 612 -34.80 -10.44 -6.07
N LYS A 613 -34.56 -11.42 -5.18
CA LYS A 613 -34.34 -12.85 -5.50
C LYS A 613 -35.39 -13.49 -6.42
N PRO A 614 -36.70 -13.43 -6.15
CA PRO A 614 -37.70 -14.09 -6.99
C PRO A 614 -37.73 -13.62 -8.45
N SER A 615 -37.33 -12.39 -8.73
CA SER A 615 -37.32 -11.82 -10.09
C SER A 615 -35.91 -11.57 -10.63
N LYS A 616 -34.86 -11.88 -9.86
CA LYS A 616 -33.45 -11.54 -10.13
C LYS A 616 -33.21 -10.04 -10.40
N LEU A 617 -34.08 -9.17 -9.88
CA LEU A 617 -34.03 -7.71 -10.07
C LEU A 617 -33.40 -7.02 -8.84
N TYR A 618 -32.16 -7.38 -8.51
CA TYR A 618 -31.47 -6.86 -7.32
C TYR A 618 -31.23 -5.34 -7.39
N ALA A 619 -30.93 -4.80 -8.57
CA ALA A 619 -30.73 -3.37 -8.77
C ALA A 619 -32.01 -2.55 -8.53
N ALA A 620 -33.17 -3.05 -8.97
CA ALA A 620 -34.46 -2.43 -8.72
C ALA A 620 -34.85 -2.50 -7.24
N SER A 621 -34.59 -3.64 -6.60
CA SER A 621 -34.84 -3.81 -5.15
C SER A 621 -33.91 -2.94 -4.31
N PHE A 622 -32.65 -2.79 -4.71
CA PHE A 622 -31.68 -1.85 -4.14
C PHE A 622 -32.22 -0.41 -4.23
N ALA A 623 -32.63 0.01 -5.43
CA ALA A 623 -33.13 1.37 -5.64
C ALA A 623 -34.42 1.66 -4.86
N ALA A 624 -35.36 0.70 -4.82
CA ALA A 624 -36.59 0.86 -4.04
C ALA A 624 -36.33 0.96 -2.53
N THR A 625 -35.37 0.18 -2.01
CA THR A 625 -34.98 0.22 -0.59
C THR A 625 -34.21 1.50 -0.26
N PHE A 626 -33.41 2.01 -1.20
CA PHE A 626 -32.75 3.32 -1.07
C PHE A 626 -33.79 4.45 -1.00
N LEU A 627 -34.75 4.49 -1.94
CA LEU A 627 -35.83 5.48 -1.95
C LEU A 627 -36.69 5.41 -0.69
N ASP A 628 -36.92 4.21 -0.13
CA ASP A 628 -37.65 4.04 1.13
C ASP A 628 -36.94 4.73 2.30
N ARG A 629 -35.62 4.56 2.37
CA ARG A 629 -34.77 5.19 3.38
C ARG A 629 -34.71 6.70 3.20
N ASP A 630 -34.54 7.15 1.97
CA ASP A 630 -34.47 8.57 1.61
C ASP A 630 -35.77 9.31 1.97
N ALA A 631 -36.93 8.77 1.58
CA ALA A 631 -38.24 9.32 1.94
C ALA A 631 -38.43 9.38 3.47
N GLY A 632 -37.96 8.36 4.18
CA GLY A 632 -37.97 8.34 5.65
C GLY A 632 -37.09 9.42 6.28
N MET A 633 -35.87 9.63 5.76
CA MET A 633 -34.94 10.65 6.26
C MET A 633 -35.42 12.07 5.93
N LEU A 634 -35.93 12.31 4.72
CA LEU A 634 -36.54 13.59 4.33
C LEU A 634 -37.68 13.98 5.28
N ALA A 635 -38.61 13.06 5.55
CA ALA A 635 -39.71 13.31 6.47
C ALA A 635 -39.22 13.61 7.90
N MET A 636 -38.25 12.83 8.39
CA MET A 636 -37.69 12.98 9.73
C MET A 636 -36.99 14.34 9.90
N MET A 637 -36.18 14.73 8.90
CA MET A 637 -35.47 16.01 8.89
C MET A 637 -36.43 17.20 8.78
N ALA A 638 -37.48 17.09 7.96
CA ALA A 638 -38.50 18.14 7.85
C ALA A 638 -39.22 18.37 9.19
N ILE A 639 -39.59 17.29 9.89
CA ILE A 639 -40.20 17.37 11.22
C ILE A 639 -39.24 18.01 12.23
N ALA A 640 -37.97 17.56 12.26
CA ALA A 640 -36.96 18.08 13.17
C ALA A 640 -36.69 19.57 12.96
N CYS A 641 -36.57 19.99 11.70
CA CYS A 641 -36.42 21.38 11.29
C CYS A 641 -37.62 22.22 11.75
N ALA A 642 -38.84 21.79 11.45
CA ALA A 642 -40.05 22.50 11.87
C ALA A 642 -40.13 22.64 13.39
N ALA A 643 -39.83 21.57 14.14
CA ALA A 643 -39.84 21.60 15.60
C ALA A 643 -38.73 22.50 16.18
N ALA A 644 -37.55 22.51 15.57
CA ALA A 644 -36.42 23.36 15.98
C ALA A 644 -36.66 24.87 15.73
N LEU A 645 -37.55 25.24 14.80
CA LEU A 645 -38.01 26.64 14.64
C LEU A 645 -38.90 27.07 15.82
N VAL A 646 -39.76 26.18 16.30
CA VAL A 646 -40.74 26.48 17.35
C VAL A 646 -40.05 26.60 18.71
N ARG A 647 -39.08 25.73 19.00
CA ARG A 647 -38.34 25.76 20.27
C ARG A 647 -36.85 25.49 20.06
N PRO A 648 -35.99 26.53 20.15
CA PRO A 648 -34.56 26.32 20.08
C PRO A 648 -34.08 25.58 21.33
N VAL A 649 -33.28 24.53 21.12
CA VAL A 649 -32.64 23.75 22.19
C VAL A 649 -31.12 23.84 22.04
N ALA A 650 -30.42 24.01 23.16
CA ALA A 650 -28.97 24.01 23.23
C ALA A 650 -28.49 23.04 24.31
N ILE A 651 -27.46 22.26 23.99
CA ILE A 651 -26.62 21.55 24.95
C ILE A 651 -25.48 22.52 25.32
N PRO A 652 -24.86 22.48 26.52
CA PRO A 652 -23.73 23.36 26.84
C PRO A 652 -22.68 23.44 25.72
N GLY A 653 -22.54 24.62 25.12
CA GLY A 653 -21.59 24.90 24.03
C GLY A 653 -22.03 24.48 22.61
N VAL A 654 -23.22 23.89 22.42
CA VAL A 654 -23.67 23.36 21.12
C VAL A 654 -25.16 23.68 20.86
N PRO A 655 -25.47 24.56 19.89
CA PRO A 655 -26.85 24.83 19.48
C PRO A 655 -27.38 23.67 18.62
N VAL A 656 -28.25 22.83 19.19
CA VAL A 656 -28.79 21.62 18.53
C VAL A 656 -29.53 21.97 17.24
N GLY A 657 -30.19 23.13 17.20
CA GLY A 657 -30.82 23.66 15.99
C GLY A 657 -29.85 23.77 14.81
N LEU A 658 -28.64 24.32 15.00
CA LEU A 658 -27.67 24.47 13.89
C LEU A 658 -27.20 23.11 13.34
N ILE A 659 -27.10 22.09 14.19
CA ILE A 659 -26.78 20.72 13.75
C ILE A 659 -27.91 20.17 12.88
N ILE A 660 -29.16 20.35 13.29
CA ILE A 660 -30.33 19.89 12.54
C ILE A 660 -30.42 20.61 11.19
N TRP A 661 -30.29 21.95 11.16
CA TRP A 661 -30.32 22.71 9.91
C TRP A 661 -29.14 22.39 9.00
N GLY A 662 -27.93 22.30 9.55
CA GLY A 662 -26.72 21.99 8.80
C GLY A 662 -26.74 20.59 8.20
N SER A 663 -27.13 19.58 8.98
CA SER A 663 -27.27 18.20 8.48
C SER A 663 -28.38 18.07 7.44
N SER A 664 -29.52 18.73 7.65
CA SER A 664 -30.62 18.79 6.67
C SER A 664 -30.19 19.47 5.36
N ALA A 665 -29.46 20.58 5.43
CA ALA A 665 -28.93 21.25 4.25
C ALA A 665 -27.95 20.36 3.47
N ALA A 666 -27.01 19.70 4.18
CA ALA A 666 -26.08 18.77 3.56
C ALA A 666 -26.78 17.58 2.88
N PHE A 667 -27.82 17.04 3.53
CA PHE A 667 -28.61 15.94 2.99
C PHE A 667 -29.45 16.35 1.77
N LEU A 668 -30.06 17.53 1.80
CA LEU A 668 -30.77 18.09 0.64
C LEU A 668 -29.84 18.37 -0.55
N LEU A 669 -28.62 18.88 -0.29
CA LEU A 669 -27.61 19.07 -1.33
C LEU A 669 -27.16 17.74 -1.95
N ALA A 670 -26.96 16.71 -1.13
CA ALA A 670 -26.63 15.36 -1.62
C ALA A 670 -27.75 14.78 -2.49
N ASN A 671 -29.01 14.94 -2.07
CA ASN A 671 -30.18 14.51 -2.85
C ASN A 671 -30.34 15.30 -4.15
N LEU A 672 -30.11 16.62 -4.12
CA LEU A 672 -30.11 17.45 -5.32
C LEU A 672 -29.04 16.98 -6.31
N ALA A 673 -27.86 16.57 -5.83
CA ALA A 673 -26.79 16.05 -6.66
C ALA A 673 -27.10 14.69 -7.31
N ILE A 674 -27.82 13.81 -6.60
CA ILE A 674 -28.20 12.48 -7.10
C ILE A 674 -29.35 12.57 -8.11
N PHE A 675 -30.34 13.43 -7.86
CA PHE A 675 -31.63 13.42 -8.57
C PHE A 675 -31.83 14.55 -9.59
N THR A 676 -30.94 15.54 -9.67
CA THR A 676 -30.99 16.60 -10.70
C THR A 676 -30.14 16.19 -11.90
N PRO A 677 -30.69 16.08 -13.14
CA PRO A 677 -29.93 15.60 -14.30
C PRO A 677 -28.61 16.35 -14.54
N ALA A 678 -28.62 17.69 -14.48
CA ALA A 678 -27.42 18.49 -14.70
C ALA A 678 -26.32 18.26 -13.63
N VAL A 679 -26.70 18.05 -12.38
CA VAL A 679 -25.75 17.79 -11.28
C VAL A 679 -25.34 16.32 -11.28
N HIS A 680 -26.25 15.42 -11.61
CA HIS A 680 -25.99 14.00 -11.81
C HIS A 680 -24.91 13.79 -12.87
N ASP A 681 -25.06 14.37 -14.07
CA ASP A 681 -24.10 14.24 -15.16
C ASP A 681 -22.72 14.82 -14.81
N LEU A 682 -22.70 15.94 -14.09
CA LEU A 682 -21.47 16.53 -13.56
C LEU A 682 -20.80 15.61 -12.53
N THR A 683 -21.58 15.06 -11.60
CA THR A 683 -21.09 14.24 -10.48
C THR A 683 -20.62 12.88 -10.97
N THR A 684 -21.40 12.18 -11.81
CA THR A 684 -21.00 10.92 -12.43
C THR A 684 -19.84 11.14 -13.41
N GLY A 685 -19.80 12.27 -14.12
CA GLY A 685 -18.66 12.68 -14.95
C GLY A 685 -17.37 12.86 -14.14
N LEU A 686 -17.43 13.52 -12.97
CA LEU A 686 -16.31 13.68 -12.05
C LEU A 686 -15.89 12.36 -11.39
N LEU A 687 -16.85 11.50 -11.00
CA LEU A 687 -16.58 10.18 -10.44
C LEU A 687 -15.93 9.25 -11.47
N ARG A 688 -16.40 9.28 -12.72
CA ARG A 688 -15.78 8.55 -13.84
C ARG A 688 -14.38 9.10 -14.14
N ARG A 689 -14.16 10.42 -14.09
CA ARG A 689 -12.83 11.06 -14.24
C ARG A 689 -11.85 10.76 -13.10
N THR A 690 -12.35 10.58 -11.87
CA THR A 690 -11.54 10.20 -10.69
C THR A 690 -11.37 8.69 -10.54
N GLY A 691 -11.89 7.90 -11.47
CA GLY A 691 -11.72 6.44 -11.51
C GLY A 691 -12.59 5.67 -10.51
N LEU A 692 -13.71 6.26 -10.05
CA LEU A 692 -14.73 5.68 -9.17
C LEU A 692 -15.96 5.20 -9.97
N GLU A 693 -15.73 4.39 -11.01
CA GLU A 693 -16.78 3.96 -11.95
C GLU A 693 -17.87 3.10 -11.29
N SER A 694 -17.53 2.30 -10.28
CA SER A 694 -18.51 1.56 -9.49
C SER A 694 -19.50 2.49 -8.78
N ALA A 695 -19.02 3.60 -8.22
CA ALA A 695 -19.88 4.59 -7.56
C ALA A 695 -20.75 5.33 -8.58
N ALA A 696 -20.22 5.67 -9.75
CA ALA A 696 -20.99 6.28 -10.83
C ALA A 696 -22.14 5.37 -11.30
N ARG A 697 -21.89 4.07 -11.53
CA ARG A 697 -22.95 3.11 -11.93
C ARG A 697 -24.05 2.94 -10.87
N LYS A 698 -23.69 2.95 -9.60
CA LYS A 698 -24.68 2.93 -8.49
C LYS A 698 -25.54 4.19 -8.51
N ILE A 699 -24.94 5.37 -8.74
CA ILE A 699 -25.66 6.65 -8.86
C ILE A 699 -26.55 6.67 -10.13
N ASP A 700 -26.09 6.12 -11.26
CA ASP A 700 -26.90 5.96 -12.48
C ASP A 700 -28.16 5.11 -12.22
N THR A 701 -28.00 4.00 -11.49
CA THR A 701 -29.09 3.10 -11.12
C THR A 701 -30.13 3.80 -10.23
N LEU A 702 -29.69 4.59 -9.25
CA LEU A 702 -30.56 5.36 -8.36
C LEU A 702 -31.27 6.50 -9.10
N SER A 703 -30.55 7.23 -9.95
CA SER A 703 -31.10 8.31 -10.79
C SER A 703 -32.19 7.78 -11.73
N LEU A 704 -31.94 6.64 -12.40
CA LEU A 704 -32.91 6.00 -13.27
C LEU A 704 -34.18 5.57 -12.51
N ALA A 705 -34.03 4.94 -11.35
CA ALA A 705 -35.16 4.54 -10.53
C ALA A 705 -36.00 5.74 -10.05
N PHE A 706 -35.34 6.83 -9.66
CA PHE A 706 -36.02 8.08 -9.29
C PHE A 706 -36.74 8.72 -10.47
N GLN A 707 -36.15 8.73 -11.67
CA GLN A 707 -36.80 9.24 -12.88
C GLN A 707 -38.06 8.45 -13.23
N THR A 708 -38.01 7.12 -13.10
CA THR A 708 -39.19 6.25 -13.24
C THR A 708 -40.25 6.61 -12.19
N MET A 709 -39.84 6.83 -10.94
CA MET A 709 -40.75 7.20 -9.86
C MET A 709 -41.34 8.61 -9.97
N ARG A 710 -40.60 9.55 -10.56
CA ARG A 710 -41.05 10.92 -10.79
C ARG A 710 -42.21 11.01 -11.79
N ARG A 711 -42.34 10.02 -12.69
CA ARG A 711 -43.49 9.89 -13.59
C ARG A 711 -44.76 9.48 -12.84
N GLU A 712 -44.61 8.74 -11.75
CA GLU A 712 -45.70 8.25 -10.89
C GLU A 712 -45.93 9.15 -9.67
N ARG A 713 -46.31 10.42 -9.91
CA ARG A 713 -46.42 11.47 -8.88
C ARG A 713 -47.33 11.08 -7.70
N ALA A 714 -48.41 10.35 -7.95
CA ALA A 714 -49.34 9.89 -6.92
C ALA A 714 -48.70 8.90 -5.94
N LEU A 715 -47.86 7.97 -6.46
CA LEU A 715 -47.15 7.00 -5.62
C LEU A 715 -46.04 7.67 -4.80
N LEU A 716 -45.32 8.62 -5.40
CA LEU A 716 -44.30 9.40 -4.70
C LEU A 716 -44.91 10.25 -3.58
N ALA A 717 -46.00 10.98 -3.84
CA ALA A 717 -46.72 11.74 -2.84
C ALA A 717 -47.27 10.84 -1.71
N GLY A 718 -47.86 9.70 -2.06
CA GLY A 718 -48.32 8.71 -1.09
C GLY A 718 -47.19 8.18 -0.21
N SER A 719 -46.00 7.92 -0.78
CA SER A 719 -44.83 7.46 -0.02
C SER A 719 -44.30 8.50 0.97
N LEU A 720 -44.36 9.80 0.63
CA LEU A 720 -43.98 10.90 1.50
C LEU A 720 -44.97 11.10 2.65
N VAL A 721 -46.28 11.03 2.36
CA VAL A 721 -47.32 11.08 3.40
C VAL A 721 -47.14 9.94 4.40
N ILE A 722 -46.96 8.71 3.93
CA ILE A 722 -46.70 7.56 4.80
C ILE A 722 -45.38 7.75 5.57
N SER A 723 -44.36 8.37 4.97
CA SER A 723 -43.09 8.66 5.66
C SER A 723 -43.29 9.64 6.82
N VAL A 724 -44.02 10.73 6.62
CA VAL A 724 -44.33 11.70 7.69
C VAL A 724 -45.15 11.04 8.79
N LEU A 725 -46.20 10.29 8.44
CA LEU A 725 -47.01 9.56 9.42
C LEU A 725 -46.17 8.55 10.22
N ASN A 726 -45.30 7.79 9.55
CA ASN A 726 -44.43 6.84 10.20
C ASN A 726 -43.42 7.52 11.14
N GLN A 727 -42.84 8.65 10.75
CA GLN A 727 -41.90 9.38 11.62
C GLN A 727 -42.61 9.97 12.85
N LEU A 728 -43.79 10.56 12.67
CA LEU A 728 -44.61 11.02 13.80
C LEU A 728 -44.98 9.87 14.72
N LEU A 729 -45.27 8.69 14.17
CA LEU A 729 -45.57 7.49 14.94
C LEU A 729 -44.35 6.98 15.73
N VAL A 730 -43.16 6.94 15.14
CA VAL A 730 -41.91 6.57 15.85
C VAL A 730 -41.63 7.53 17.02
N ILE A 731 -41.87 8.83 16.79
CA ILE A 731 -41.74 9.86 17.83
C ILE A 731 -42.79 9.65 18.92
N ALA A 732 -44.05 9.40 18.54
CA ALA A 732 -45.14 9.13 19.47
C ALA A 732 -44.91 7.86 20.30
N VAL A 733 -44.38 6.78 19.70
CA VAL A 733 -44.00 5.54 20.40
C VAL A 733 -43.03 5.84 21.54
N THR A 734 -42.00 6.64 21.26
CA THR A 734 -40.99 6.99 22.27
C THR A 734 -41.55 7.96 23.32
N TRP A 735 -42.44 8.87 22.94
CA TRP A 735 -43.14 9.75 23.86
C TRP A 735 -44.08 8.96 24.80
N VAL A 736 -44.86 8.02 24.27
CA VAL A 736 -45.73 7.13 25.05
C VAL A 736 -44.90 6.26 26.03
N MET A 737 -43.70 5.83 25.63
CA MET A 737 -42.78 5.14 26.55
C MET A 737 -42.30 6.06 27.66
N ALA A 738 -41.99 7.33 27.37
CA ALA A 738 -41.61 8.30 28.38
C ALA A 738 -42.75 8.62 29.36
N GLU A 739 -43.99 8.71 28.88
CA GLU A 739 -45.18 8.82 29.75
C GLU A 739 -45.41 7.54 30.56
N GLY A 740 -45.13 6.37 29.98
CA GLY A 740 -45.12 5.09 30.68
C GLY A 740 -44.10 5.05 31.83
N LEU A 741 -42.96 5.72 31.67
CA LEU A 741 -41.94 5.93 32.70
C LEU A 741 -42.25 7.14 33.63
N ARG A 742 -43.41 7.78 33.48
CA ARG A 742 -43.86 8.97 34.25
C ARG A 742 -42.90 10.16 34.17
N LEU A 743 -42.21 10.33 33.04
CA LEU A 743 -41.22 11.40 32.84
C LEU A 743 -41.86 12.75 32.45
N HIS A 744 -43.12 12.75 32.01
CA HIS A 744 -43.94 13.94 31.69
C HIS A 744 -43.22 15.02 30.88
N VAL A 745 -42.51 14.59 29.83
CA VAL A 745 -41.73 15.47 28.97
C VAL A 745 -42.59 15.91 27.79
N SER A 746 -42.56 17.21 27.47
CA SER A 746 -43.30 17.75 26.33
C SER A 746 -42.94 17.03 25.02
N LEU A 747 -43.97 16.64 24.24
CA LEU A 747 -43.83 16.04 22.91
C LEU A 747 -42.91 16.84 21.98
N LEU A 748 -42.84 18.16 22.15
CA LEU A 748 -42.00 19.05 21.34
C LEU A 748 -40.51 18.70 21.43
N TYR A 749 -40.03 18.22 22.58
CA TYR A 749 -38.65 17.76 22.73
C TYR A 749 -38.39 16.47 21.96
N PHE A 750 -39.36 15.55 21.90
CA PHE A 750 -39.23 14.31 21.12
C PHE A 750 -39.19 14.57 19.62
N LEU A 751 -39.96 15.57 19.14
CA LEU A 751 -39.92 16.01 17.74
C LEU A 751 -38.53 16.52 17.31
N ILE A 752 -37.70 16.98 18.26
CA ILE A 752 -36.33 17.46 18.01
C ILE A 752 -35.32 16.33 18.28
N PHE A 753 -35.43 15.64 19.41
CA PHE A 753 -34.39 14.72 19.90
C PHE A 753 -34.39 13.38 19.18
N ILE A 754 -35.55 12.80 18.87
CA ILE A 754 -35.61 11.47 18.24
C ILE A 754 -34.99 11.47 16.83
N PRO A 755 -35.21 12.48 15.97
CA PRO A 755 -34.47 12.64 14.72
C PRO A 755 -32.95 12.68 14.91
N VAL A 756 -32.46 13.46 15.88
CA VAL A 756 -31.02 13.59 16.16
C VAL A 756 -30.45 12.25 16.65
N ILE A 757 -31.11 11.59 17.59
CA ILE A 757 -30.71 10.28 18.13
C ILE A 757 -30.66 9.23 17.02
N THR A 758 -31.62 9.27 16.09
CA THR A 758 -31.68 8.36 14.94
C THR A 758 -30.51 8.60 13.98
N LEU A 759 -30.20 9.86 13.65
CA LEU A 759 -29.03 10.21 12.81
C LEU A 759 -27.71 9.80 13.46
N VAL A 760 -27.55 10.06 14.76
CA VAL A 760 -26.38 9.65 15.53
C VAL A 760 -26.22 8.13 15.51
N SER A 761 -27.32 7.38 15.65
CA SER A 761 -27.31 5.91 15.62
C SER A 761 -26.90 5.31 14.26
N MET A 762 -26.96 6.08 13.16
CA MET A 762 -26.56 5.62 11.82
C MET A 762 -25.04 5.62 11.60
N ILE A 763 -24.26 6.22 12.49
CA ILE A 763 -22.80 6.24 12.40
C ILE A 763 -22.28 4.80 12.60
N PRO A 764 -21.49 4.21 11.66
CA PRO A 764 -21.10 2.80 11.67
C PRO A 764 -19.95 2.52 12.64
N VAL A 765 -20.09 2.91 13.91
CA VAL A 765 -19.10 2.73 14.98
C VAL A 765 -19.50 1.67 16.01
N SER A 766 -20.77 1.24 16.02
CA SER A 766 -21.31 0.27 16.98
C SER A 766 -22.43 -0.58 16.36
N LEU A 767 -22.58 -1.83 16.82
CA LEU A 767 -23.64 -2.74 16.38
C LEU A 767 -25.02 -2.10 16.59
N ASN A 768 -25.78 -1.92 15.50
CA ASN A 768 -27.09 -1.24 15.52
C ASN A 768 -27.11 0.15 16.20
N GLY A 769 -25.98 0.84 16.32
CA GLY A 769 -25.92 2.10 17.10
C GLY A 769 -25.98 1.92 18.63
N MET A 770 -25.88 0.69 19.16
CA MET A 770 -25.93 0.42 20.61
C MET A 770 -24.77 1.08 21.36
N GLY A 771 -25.08 1.73 22.46
CA GLY A 771 -24.17 2.57 23.25
C GLY A 771 -24.14 4.02 22.79
N LEU A 772 -24.16 4.26 21.47
CA LEU A 772 -24.19 5.61 20.91
C LEU A 772 -25.59 6.25 21.02
N ARG A 773 -26.63 5.44 20.82
CA ARG A 773 -28.03 5.83 20.98
C ARG A 773 -28.35 6.20 22.42
N GLU A 774 -28.01 5.33 23.37
CA GLU A 774 -28.23 5.54 24.80
C GLU A 774 -27.47 6.78 25.28
N PHE A 775 -26.24 6.98 24.82
CA PHE A 775 -25.49 8.19 25.08
C PHE A 775 -26.20 9.46 24.56
N ALA A 776 -26.79 9.40 23.37
CA ALA A 776 -27.55 10.52 22.80
C ALA A 776 -28.84 10.81 23.59
N TYR A 777 -29.56 9.78 24.04
CA TYR A 777 -30.70 9.95 24.96
C TYR A 777 -30.28 10.66 26.24
N VAL A 778 -29.21 10.20 26.89
CA VAL A 778 -28.69 10.84 28.11
C VAL A 778 -28.33 12.30 27.86
N SER A 779 -27.53 12.56 26.84
CA SER A 779 -27.01 13.91 26.57
C SER A 779 -28.11 14.93 26.25
N LEU A 780 -29.12 14.53 25.47
CA LEU A 780 -30.20 15.43 25.04
C LEU A 780 -31.25 15.63 26.14
N PHE A 781 -31.67 14.55 26.81
CA PHE A 781 -32.75 14.65 27.81
C PHE A 781 -32.25 15.22 29.15
N THR A 782 -31.00 14.99 29.55
CA THR A 782 -30.44 15.67 30.74
C THR A 782 -30.29 17.18 30.53
N ALA A 783 -30.03 17.62 29.29
CA ALA A 783 -29.95 19.05 28.96
C ALA A 783 -31.27 19.80 29.16
N ILE A 784 -32.40 19.10 29.25
CA ILE A 784 -33.73 19.69 29.51
C ILE A 784 -34.25 19.36 30.92
N GLY A 785 -33.37 18.86 31.80
CA GLY A 785 -33.65 18.68 33.23
C GLY A 785 -34.06 17.27 33.66
N LEU A 786 -34.00 16.26 32.79
CA LEU A 786 -34.19 14.86 33.23
C LEU A 786 -32.97 14.38 34.02
N THR A 787 -33.20 13.53 35.00
CA THR A 787 -32.11 12.82 35.69
C THR A 787 -31.42 11.85 34.74
N THR A 788 -30.15 11.55 35.02
CA THR A 788 -29.35 10.64 34.18
C THR A 788 -29.97 9.25 34.14
N GLU A 789 -30.51 8.78 35.28
CA GLU A 789 -31.15 7.48 35.45
C GLU A 789 -32.40 7.35 34.58
N SER A 790 -33.25 8.38 34.58
CA SER A 790 -34.48 8.43 33.79
C SER A 790 -34.20 8.48 32.29
N ALA A 791 -33.19 9.24 31.86
CA ALA A 791 -32.79 9.30 30.46
C ALA A 791 -32.18 7.98 29.97
N ILE A 792 -31.42 7.29 30.83
CA ILE A 792 -30.89 5.94 30.55
C ILE A 792 -32.02 4.91 30.47
N ALA A 793 -32.98 4.96 31.40
CA ALA A 793 -34.14 4.08 31.39
C ALA A 793 -34.96 4.20 30.10
N LEU A 794 -35.21 5.43 29.64
CA LEU A 794 -35.88 5.69 28.37
C LEU A 794 -35.08 5.16 27.17
N GLY A 795 -33.76 5.39 27.14
CA GLY A 795 -32.88 4.89 26.08
C GLY A 795 -32.80 3.36 26.01
N LEU A 796 -32.65 2.70 27.15
CA LEU A 796 -32.62 1.24 27.25
C LEU A 796 -33.97 0.61 26.90
N LEU A 797 -35.08 1.22 27.32
CA LEU A 797 -36.42 0.78 26.97
C LEU A 797 -36.67 0.87 25.46
N ALA A 798 -36.28 1.99 24.83
CA ALA A 798 -36.36 2.15 23.37
C ALA A 798 -35.55 1.07 22.64
N SER A 799 -34.36 0.72 23.14
CA SER A 799 -33.53 -0.34 22.57
C SER A 799 -34.10 -1.74 22.81
N ALA A 800 -34.65 -2.02 23.99
CA ALA A 800 -35.31 -3.30 24.29
C ALA A 800 -36.51 -3.54 23.36
N VAL A 801 -37.31 -2.52 23.11
CA VAL A 801 -38.48 -2.61 22.22
C VAL A 801 -38.05 -2.86 20.76
N ILE A 802 -36.96 -2.24 20.30
CA ILE A 802 -36.38 -2.55 18.99
C ILE A 802 -35.91 -4.01 18.93
N ILE A 803 -35.23 -4.51 19.97
CA ILE A 803 -34.78 -5.91 20.04
C ILE A 803 -35.96 -6.87 19.99
N LEU A 804 -37.00 -6.64 20.80
CA LEU A 804 -38.21 -7.47 20.84
C LEU A 804 -38.94 -7.47 19.49
N SER A 805 -38.99 -6.33 18.80
CA SER A 805 -39.61 -6.21 17.48
C SER A 805 -38.91 -7.03 16.39
N ALA A 806 -37.64 -7.36 16.57
CA ALA A 806 -36.84 -8.12 15.61
C ALA A 806 -36.99 -9.65 15.76
N ILE A 807 -37.55 -10.14 16.87
CA ILE A 807 -37.72 -11.58 17.15
C ILE A 807 -38.53 -12.29 16.05
N PRO A 808 -39.67 -11.77 15.56
CA PRO A 808 -40.41 -12.40 14.47
C PRO A 808 -39.60 -12.52 13.18
N GLY A 809 -38.61 -11.64 12.96
CA GLY A 809 -37.68 -11.71 11.85
C GLY A 809 -36.74 -12.91 11.91
N GLY A 810 -36.21 -13.21 13.09
CA GLY A 810 -35.38 -14.39 13.33
C GLY A 810 -36.17 -15.69 13.10
N ILE A 811 -37.41 -15.73 13.59
CA ILE A 811 -38.34 -16.86 13.34
C ILE A 811 -38.63 -16.99 11.85
N ALA A 812 -39.01 -15.90 11.18
CA ALA A 812 -39.29 -15.90 9.75
C ALA A 812 -38.08 -16.37 8.92
N TYR A 813 -36.85 -15.96 9.28
CA TYR A 813 -35.61 -16.36 8.61
C TYR A 813 -35.37 -17.87 8.63
N VAL A 814 -35.65 -18.54 9.76
CA VAL A 814 -35.50 -20.00 9.89
C VAL A 814 -36.35 -20.75 8.87
N PHE A 815 -37.54 -20.24 8.56
CA PHE A 815 -38.45 -20.80 7.57
C PHE A 815 -38.22 -20.27 6.14
N PHE A 816 -37.49 -19.16 5.98
CA PHE A 816 -37.19 -18.54 4.68
C PHE A 816 -35.94 -19.10 3.98
N ARG A 817 -35.03 -19.77 4.71
CA ARG A 817 -33.69 -20.14 4.20
C ARG A 817 -33.71 -21.32 3.21
N HIS A 818 -33.01 -21.17 2.09
CA HIS A 818 -32.55 -22.29 1.25
C HIS A 818 -31.02 -22.47 1.37
N ARG A 819 -30.54 -23.73 1.24
CA ARG A 819 -29.09 -24.03 1.26
C ARG A 819 -28.42 -23.38 0.04
N GLY A 820 -27.72 -22.25 0.24
CA GLY A 820 -27.00 -21.51 -0.80
C GLY A 820 -26.95 -20.00 -0.58
N ASP A 821 -27.94 -19.45 0.14
CA ASP A 821 -28.18 -18.00 0.27
C ASP A 821 -27.01 -17.23 0.90
N VAL A 822 -26.29 -17.84 1.85
CA VAL A 822 -25.19 -17.17 2.58
C VAL A 822 -24.01 -16.83 1.65
N ARG A 823 -23.70 -17.69 0.66
CA ARG A 823 -22.62 -17.44 -0.31
C ARG A 823 -23.00 -16.34 -1.31
N GLU A 824 -24.25 -16.33 -1.77
CA GLU A 824 -24.74 -15.27 -2.67
C GLU A 824 -24.87 -13.92 -1.95
N MET A 825 -25.35 -13.91 -0.70
CA MET A 825 -25.44 -12.70 0.12
C MET A 825 -24.06 -12.08 0.39
N ALA A 826 -23.05 -12.89 0.72
CA ALA A 826 -21.68 -12.40 0.92
C ALA A 826 -21.09 -11.79 -0.37
N ALA A 827 -21.40 -12.36 -1.54
CA ALA A 827 -20.99 -11.81 -2.83
C ALA A 827 -21.70 -10.49 -3.18
N LEU A 828 -22.95 -10.32 -2.76
CA LEU A 828 -23.69 -9.07 -2.91
C LEU A 828 -23.23 -7.99 -1.93
N GLU A 829 -22.96 -8.34 -0.68
CA GLU A 829 -22.43 -7.41 0.33
C GLU A 829 -21.10 -6.81 -0.12
N ALA A 830 -20.18 -7.63 -0.64
CA ALA A 830 -18.91 -7.20 -1.22
C ALA A 830 -19.04 -6.28 -2.46
N ASN A 831 -20.20 -6.30 -3.13
CA ASN A 831 -20.50 -5.41 -4.24
C ASN A 831 -21.22 -4.12 -3.80
N VAL A 832 -21.90 -4.13 -2.64
CA VAL A 832 -22.65 -2.99 -2.09
C VAL A 832 -21.74 -2.08 -1.26
N THR A 833 -20.87 -2.64 -0.41
CA THR A 833 -19.76 -1.93 0.25
C THR A 833 -18.71 -1.49 -0.75
#